data_AF-A0A820RXC8-F1
#
_entry.id   AF-A0A820RXC8-F1
#
_cell.length_a   1.000
_cell.length_b   1.000
_cell.length_c   1.000
_cell.angle_alpha   90.00
_cell.angle_beta   90.00
_cell.angle_gamma   90.00
#
_symmetry.space_group_name_H-M   'P 1'
#
loop_
_entity.id
_entity.type
_entity.pdbx_description
1 polymer ?
#
loop_
_entity_poly.entity_id
_entity_poly.type
_entity_poly.pdbx_seq_one_letter_code
_entity_poly.pdbx_strand_id
1 'polypeptide(L)'
;MISKLENHYLEATSKLNEAIVVFPSNEIIKAVTMIMNDLSFRQAILKDLLSDVELLSLNDVTTVSQPSMSFVNENFLSINTNLLLIRKYERGILKYLKNDPLQSAFSYIDMCQAVHDATCIVSNWTLACLYFFKLLMKSHFIMDNKAEVYAYRNLINELACQIYLFSSTYLSPHMQIYVFRLILPVLIQTAQIFRLSINSLCKANQIFRKNLQLILSEEQTEIINRLLISTINLSKVSPLIQIPVSMSYDILYRELVGGDFLVCFLENMIESNTTQRYLYEYYLFEGIWKGWARNKDFSVIRRACMKSLLSTKTWDMFDVQLLLDIPMIARTKDGWLCNDFRPLAFLSGKKFSHVDGIEFHKETGRVKFHFQPADESTEKKSIALFNTNDVIEVFKNNLEYGIFTLDQPDNEFHSHPFQQMRYHPSSLVYTQYLATLFHTDYLLKMFTTGAEICAKPPFDIQPINKGFFQRLPKYLQEKLKPINEYERNIAFGQAHRFWIEPDKLNYEIVQRETSTLFLVGDVRLRVRKHLLRRNHEGQLVDDENEDEYEKSSPESMFAKAFTDHYDEIGNYFPELLRLKELLKLSALCKFARAHYQKLSEAPHESIRDFIRFTRSQLHEYPHANDFSVEMYYKKLLLENHISSFNVPYAEANALRMEIRRQLQAVDQKIIEQLTDVFCQQAHTSAKINMKELVNNWLDGSIFDEMALVNFIAKEIEHFHCEIRKPLEKLGIRLRNNNDEQQTLVEEMPSLIIN
;
A
#
# COMPACT_ATOMS: atom_id res chain seq x y z
N MET A 1 -50.26 -19.82 3.46
CA MET A 1 -50.52 -18.78 4.48
C MET A 1 -49.39 -17.76 4.52
N ILE A 2 -48.12 -18.18 4.63
CA ILE A 2 -46.91 -17.33 4.58
C ILE A 2 -46.87 -16.41 3.34
N SER A 3 -47.06 -16.95 2.13
CA SER A 3 -47.09 -16.14 0.89
C SER A 3 -48.21 -15.07 0.84
N LYS A 4 -49.36 -15.28 1.51
CA LYS A 4 -50.41 -14.25 1.58
C LYS A 4 -50.02 -13.10 2.50
N LEU A 5 -49.34 -13.41 3.62
CA LEU A 5 -48.85 -12.42 4.55
C LEU A 5 -47.72 -11.59 3.93
N GLU A 6 -46.81 -12.25 3.22
CA GLU A 6 -45.73 -11.62 2.44
C GLU A 6 -46.30 -10.63 1.42
N ASN A 7 -47.28 -11.02 0.60
CA ASN A 7 -47.89 -10.12 -0.38
C ASN A 7 -48.57 -8.89 0.26
N HIS A 8 -49.20 -9.05 1.44
CA HIS A 8 -49.78 -7.90 2.16
C HIS A 8 -48.70 -6.94 2.66
N TYR A 9 -47.55 -7.46 3.11
CA TYR A 9 -46.43 -6.61 3.52
C TYR A 9 -45.84 -5.84 2.35
N LEU A 10 -45.75 -6.43 1.17
CA LEU A 10 -45.26 -5.75 -0.03
C LEU A 10 -46.21 -4.65 -0.50
N GLU A 11 -47.51 -4.94 -0.54
CA GLU A 11 -48.52 -3.92 -0.86
C GLU A 11 -48.50 -2.78 0.15
N ALA A 12 -48.35 -3.09 1.45
CA ALA A 12 -48.19 -2.08 2.50
C ALA A 12 -46.90 -1.27 2.32
N THR A 13 -45.77 -1.91 2.01
CA THR A 13 -44.48 -1.22 1.75
C THR A 13 -44.61 -0.24 0.61
N SER A 14 -45.17 -0.67 -0.52
CA SER A 14 -45.40 0.17 -1.70
C SER A 14 -46.26 1.39 -1.35
N LYS A 15 -47.38 1.18 -0.64
CA LYS A 15 -48.28 2.26 -0.18
C LYS A 15 -47.63 3.21 0.81
N LEU A 16 -46.79 2.70 1.72
CA LEU A 16 -46.05 3.52 2.69
C LEU A 16 -44.97 4.35 2.01
N ASN A 17 -44.23 3.77 1.05
CA ASN A 17 -43.26 4.50 0.23
C ASN A 17 -43.94 5.59 -0.60
N GLU A 18 -45.10 5.29 -1.20
CA GLU A 18 -45.89 6.28 -1.90
C GLU A 18 -46.33 7.39 -0.94
N ALA A 19 -46.89 7.04 0.23
CA ALA A 19 -47.34 8.01 1.24
C ALA A 19 -46.23 8.96 1.71
N ILE A 20 -44.99 8.48 1.89
CA ILE A 20 -43.83 9.32 2.22
C ILE A 20 -43.60 10.39 1.15
N VAL A 21 -43.70 9.99 -0.11
CA VAL A 21 -43.45 10.88 -1.26
C VAL A 21 -44.60 11.88 -1.47
N VAL A 22 -45.86 11.46 -1.24
CA VAL A 22 -47.05 12.32 -1.39
C VAL A 22 -47.20 13.29 -0.22
N PHE A 23 -46.98 12.80 1.00
CA PHE A 23 -47.26 13.51 2.25
C PHE A 23 -46.05 13.41 3.19
N PRO A 24 -44.96 14.15 2.92
CA PRO A 24 -43.76 14.13 3.74
C PRO A 24 -43.96 14.90 5.05
N SER A 25 -44.88 14.47 5.91
CA SER A 25 -45.05 15.01 7.25
C SER A 25 -44.17 14.24 8.24
N ASN A 26 -43.70 14.94 9.27
CA ASN A 26 -42.91 14.31 10.33
C ASN A 26 -43.69 13.19 11.05
N GLU A 27 -45.03 13.28 11.15
CA GLU A 27 -45.82 12.21 11.74
C GLU A 27 -45.84 10.95 10.85
N ILE A 28 -45.99 11.12 9.54
CA ILE A 28 -46.01 10.01 8.58
C ILE A 28 -44.63 9.34 8.53
N ILE A 29 -43.56 10.13 8.45
CA ILE A 29 -42.19 9.63 8.47
C ILE A 29 -41.92 8.81 9.74
N LYS A 30 -42.32 9.31 10.92
CA LYS A 30 -42.18 8.59 12.19
C LYS A 30 -43.01 7.30 12.23
N ALA A 31 -44.27 7.36 11.81
CA ALA A 31 -45.16 6.20 11.80
C ALA A 31 -44.63 5.09 10.87
N VAL A 32 -44.19 5.45 9.67
CA VAL A 32 -43.59 4.50 8.73
C VAL A 32 -42.31 3.92 9.33
N THR A 33 -41.44 4.75 9.91
CA THR A 33 -40.22 4.28 10.56
C THR A 33 -40.51 3.25 11.64
N MET A 34 -41.53 3.46 12.49
CA MET A 34 -41.92 2.48 13.52
C MET A 34 -42.35 1.13 12.91
N ILE A 35 -43.05 1.15 11.77
CA ILE A 35 -43.44 -0.07 11.04
C ILE A 35 -42.21 -0.75 10.44
N MET A 36 -41.31 0.03 9.82
CA MET A 36 -40.08 -0.47 9.19
C MET A 36 -39.08 -1.08 10.19
N ASN A 37 -39.19 -0.77 11.48
CA ASN A 37 -38.32 -1.35 12.52
C ASN A 37 -38.61 -2.84 12.77
N ASP A 38 -39.79 -3.34 12.38
CA ASP A 38 -40.15 -4.75 12.53
C ASP A 38 -39.19 -5.64 11.72
N LEU A 39 -38.62 -6.64 12.39
CA LEU A 39 -37.63 -7.53 11.79
C LEU A 39 -38.25 -8.41 10.69
N SER A 40 -39.49 -8.87 10.89
CA SER A 40 -40.20 -9.72 9.92
C SER A 40 -40.50 -8.92 8.65
N PHE A 41 -40.88 -7.66 8.81
CA PHE A 41 -41.11 -6.73 7.71
C PHE A 41 -39.84 -6.49 6.88
N ARG A 42 -38.69 -6.26 7.53
CA ARG A 42 -37.39 -6.10 6.83
C ARG A 42 -36.97 -7.37 6.09
N GLN A 43 -37.17 -8.54 6.68
CA GLN A 43 -36.89 -9.81 6.02
C GLN A 43 -37.78 -10.03 4.79
N ALA A 44 -39.06 -9.65 4.86
CA ALA A 44 -39.97 -9.73 3.73
C ALA A 44 -39.51 -8.83 2.58
N ILE A 45 -39.08 -7.59 2.86
CA ILE A 45 -38.57 -6.69 1.82
C ILE A 45 -37.27 -7.19 1.21
N LEU A 46 -36.35 -7.74 2.02
CA LEU A 46 -35.11 -8.32 1.49
C LEU A 46 -35.40 -9.51 0.59
N LYS A 47 -36.35 -10.37 0.98
CA LYS A 47 -36.79 -11.50 0.17
C LYS A 47 -37.43 -11.05 -1.14
N ASP A 48 -38.23 -9.99 -1.09
CA ASP A 48 -38.83 -9.39 -2.28
C ASP A 48 -37.78 -8.81 -3.22
N LEU A 49 -36.82 -8.05 -2.69
CA LEU A 49 -35.68 -7.53 -3.43
C LEU A 49 -34.90 -8.66 -4.13
N LEU A 50 -34.63 -9.76 -3.44
CA LEU A 50 -33.98 -10.93 -4.02
C LEU A 50 -34.88 -11.62 -5.05
N SER A 51 -36.18 -11.70 -4.79
CA SER A 51 -37.13 -12.29 -5.73
C SER A 51 -37.29 -11.45 -6.98
N ASP A 52 -37.24 -10.13 -6.90
CA ASP A 52 -37.26 -9.22 -8.05
C ASP A 52 -36.00 -9.42 -8.90
N VAL A 53 -34.84 -9.59 -8.25
CA VAL A 53 -33.56 -9.96 -8.87
C VAL A 53 -33.60 -11.35 -9.52
N GLU A 54 -34.41 -12.28 -9.01
CA GLU A 54 -34.58 -13.62 -9.59
C GLU A 54 -35.66 -13.65 -10.70
N LEU A 55 -36.74 -12.88 -10.55
CA LEU A 55 -37.94 -12.91 -11.38
C LEU A 55 -37.89 -11.94 -12.55
N LEU A 56 -36.98 -10.94 -12.54
CA LEU A 56 -36.64 -9.95 -13.58
C LEU A 56 -37.56 -9.96 -14.82
N SER A 57 -38.83 -9.62 -14.58
CA SER A 57 -39.84 -9.55 -15.62
C SER A 57 -39.68 -8.21 -16.34
N LEU A 58 -39.27 -8.28 -17.61
CA LEU A 58 -39.06 -7.15 -18.54
C LEU A 58 -40.27 -6.21 -18.69
N ASN A 59 -41.46 -6.65 -18.31
CA ASN A 59 -42.70 -5.91 -18.54
C ASN A 59 -42.80 -4.63 -17.70
N ASP A 60 -42.14 -4.59 -16.53
CA ASP A 60 -42.19 -3.43 -15.63
C ASP A 60 -41.10 -2.38 -15.91
N VAL A 61 -39.98 -2.79 -16.53
CA VAL A 61 -38.83 -1.91 -16.81
C VAL A 61 -39.03 -1.07 -18.09
N THR A 62 -39.86 -1.55 -19.02
CA THR A 62 -40.04 -0.90 -20.34
C THR A 62 -41.19 0.11 -20.38
N THR A 63 -42.06 0.10 -19.38
CA THR A 63 -43.12 1.09 -19.22
C THR A 63 -42.63 2.19 -18.30
N VAL A 64 -41.88 3.16 -18.86
CA VAL A 64 -41.69 4.45 -18.18
C VAL A 64 -43.08 4.99 -17.90
N SER A 65 -43.48 4.95 -16.64
CA SER A 65 -44.82 5.37 -16.23
C SER A 65 -45.00 6.82 -16.68
N GLN A 66 -46.16 7.13 -17.28
CA GLN A 66 -46.45 8.53 -17.60
C GLN A 66 -46.34 9.35 -16.31
N PRO A 67 -45.78 10.58 -16.37
CA PRO A 67 -45.60 11.39 -15.19
C PRO A 67 -46.94 11.48 -14.46
N SER A 68 -46.97 10.94 -13.24
CA SER A 68 -48.09 11.18 -12.35
C SER A 68 -48.02 12.67 -12.01
N MET A 69 -48.83 13.47 -12.71
CA MET A 69 -48.94 14.91 -12.54
C MET A 69 -49.26 15.33 -11.09
N SER A 70 -49.51 14.38 -10.18
CA SER A 70 -50.01 14.59 -8.82
C SER A 70 -48.97 14.83 -7.75
N PHE A 71 -47.68 14.47 -7.93
CA PHE A 71 -46.77 14.44 -6.78
C PHE A 71 -46.01 15.74 -6.52
N VAL A 72 -45.75 16.57 -7.54
CA VAL A 72 -44.99 17.81 -7.30
C VAL A 72 -45.92 19.00 -7.17
N ASN A 73 -45.94 19.56 -5.96
CA ASN A 73 -46.56 20.85 -5.67
C ASN A 73 -45.99 21.92 -6.63
N GLU A 74 -46.82 22.49 -7.51
CA GLU A 74 -46.40 23.49 -8.51
C GLU A 74 -45.67 24.70 -7.90
N ASN A 75 -45.88 24.95 -6.60
CA ASN A 75 -45.17 25.98 -5.86
C ASN A 75 -43.67 25.67 -5.69
N PHE A 76 -43.29 24.40 -5.41
CA PHE A 76 -41.87 24.00 -5.31
C PHE A 76 -41.13 24.11 -6.65
N LEU A 77 -41.86 23.82 -7.73
CA LEU A 77 -41.41 23.91 -9.11
C LEU A 77 -41.04 25.32 -9.57
N SER A 78 -41.80 26.32 -9.12
CA SER A 78 -41.60 27.71 -9.53
C SER A 78 -40.28 28.31 -9.02
N ILE A 79 -39.68 27.70 -7.99
CA ILE A 79 -38.52 28.24 -7.27
C ILE A 79 -37.19 27.76 -7.88
N ASN A 80 -37.17 26.62 -8.59
CA ASN A 80 -35.93 26.03 -9.11
C ASN A 80 -35.91 25.99 -10.65
N THR A 81 -35.11 26.87 -11.25
CA THR A 81 -34.96 27.01 -12.71
C THR A 81 -34.40 25.76 -13.38
N ASN A 82 -33.53 25.00 -12.70
CA ASN A 82 -32.96 23.77 -13.24
C ASN A 82 -34.03 22.67 -13.34
N LEU A 83 -34.89 22.54 -12.32
CA LEU A 83 -36.01 21.60 -12.35
C LEU A 83 -37.01 21.91 -13.49
N LEU A 84 -37.27 23.19 -13.75
CA LEU A 84 -38.12 23.61 -14.88
C LEU A 84 -37.48 23.29 -16.23
N LEU A 85 -36.17 23.48 -16.37
CA LEU A 85 -35.41 23.13 -17.57
C LEU A 85 -35.48 21.62 -17.82
N ILE A 86 -35.17 20.82 -16.81
CA ILE A 86 -35.20 19.35 -16.84
C ILE A 86 -36.58 18.87 -17.31
N ARG A 87 -37.64 19.35 -16.64
CA ARG A 87 -39.03 18.99 -16.98
C ARG A 87 -39.41 19.35 -18.42
N LYS A 88 -38.98 20.52 -18.91
CA LYS A 88 -39.24 20.94 -20.30
C LYS A 88 -38.51 20.05 -21.30
N TYR A 89 -37.25 19.74 -21.02
CA TYR A 89 -36.41 18.90 -21.87
C TYR A 89 -36.98 17.48 -21.96
N GLU A 90 -37.31 16.86 -20.83
CA GLU A 90 -37.92 15.53 -20.76
C GLU A 90 -39.28 15.45 -21.46
N ARG A 91 -40.13 16.48 -21.31
CA ARG A 91 -41.38 16.59 -22.08
C ARG A 91 -41.11 16.62 -23.58
N GLY A 92 -40.01 17.26 -24.01
CA GLY A 92 -39.55 17.24 -25.39
C GLY A 92 -39.24 15.82 -25.85
N ILE A 93 -38.42 15.08 -25.10
CA ILE A 93 -38.08 13.68 -25.40
C ILE A 93 -39.34 12.82 -25.49
N LEU A 94 -40.20 12.86 -24.48
CA LEU A 94 -41.42 12.03 -24.42
C LEU A 94 -42.43 12.37 -25.51
N LYS A 95 -42.53 13.64 -25.93
CA LYS A 95 -43.50 14.08 -26.95
C LYS A 95 -42.99 13.83 -28.37
N TYR A 96 -41.73 14.15 -28.63
CA TYR A 96 -41.18 14.19 -29.99
C TYR A 96 -40.35 12.95 -30.35
N LEU A 97 -39.75 12.28 -29.36
CA LEU A 97 -38.82 11.15 -29.58
C LEU A 97 -39.37 9.79 -29.08
N LYS A 98 -40.65 9.72 -28.68
CA LYS A 98 -41.29 8.49 -28.13
C LYS A 98 -41.06 7.23 -28.98
N ASN A 99 -41.01 7.39 -30.30
CA ASN A 99 -40.88 6.30 -31.26
C ASN A 99 -39.43 6.08 -31.74
N ASP A 100 -38.47 6.86 -31.24
CA ASP A 100 -37.05 6.77 -31.54
C ASP A 100 -36.23 6.58 -30.25
N PRO A 101 -36.04 5.31 -29.81
CA PRO A 101 -35.30 5.00 -28.60
C PRO A 101 -33.83 5.45 -28.64
N LEU A 102 -33.21 5.48 -29.81
CA LEU A 102 -31.80 5.85 -29.94
C LEU A 102 -31.61 7.35 -29.70
N GLN A 103 -32.42 8.17 -30.36
CA GLN A 103 -32.41 9.61 -30.12
C GLN A 103 -32.83 9.97 -28.69
N SER A 104 -33.76 9.19 -28.11
CA SER A 104 -34.12 9.35 -26.70
C SER A 104 -32.92 9.09 -25.77
N ALA A 105 -32.17 8.00 -25.99
CA ALA A 105 -31.00 7.67 -25.19
C ALA A 105 -29.92 8.76 -25.26
N PHE A 106 -29.57 9.21 -26.48
CA PHE A 106 -28.59 10.30 -26.65
C PHE A 106 -29.08 11.62 -26.08
N SER A 107 -30.37 11.95 -26.18
CA SER A 107 -30.91 13.17 -25.59
C SER A 107 -30.72 13.21 -24.07
N TYR A 108 -30.87 12.08 -23.36
CA TYR A 108 -30.58 12.01 -21.93
C TYR A 108 -29.09 12.15 -21.63
N ILE A 109 -28.21 11.57 -22.46
CA ILE A 109 -26.76 11.77 -22.32
C ILE A 109 -26.38 13.25 -22.51
N ASP A 110 -26.91 13.90 -23.54
CA ASP A 110 -26.69 15.33 -23.80
C ASP A 110 -27.19 16.20 -22.65
N MET A 111 -28.31 15.81 -22.04
CA MET A 111 -28.87 16.50 -20.88
C MET A 111 -27.93 16.48 -19.67
N CYS A 112 -27.06 15.48 -19.52
CA CYS A 112 -26.02 15.49 -18.47
C CYS A 112 -25.02 16.64 -18.63
N GLN A 113 -24.86 17.21 -19.83
CA GLN A 113 -24.00 18.39 -20.04
C GLN A 113 -24.64 19.68 -19.53
N ALA A 114 -25.97 19.71 -19.43
CA ALA A 114 -26.75 20.88 -19.00
C ALA A 114 -27.12 20.85 -17.51
N VAL A 115 -26.92 19.72 -16.82
CA VAL A 115 -27.31 19.54 -15.43
C VAL A 115 -26.07 19.29 -14.57
N HIS A 116 -25.99 19.98 -13.43
CA HIS A 116 -24.87 19.85 -12.48
C HIS A 116 -25.20 19.00 -11.25
N ASP A 117 -26.47 18.61 -11.08
CA ASP A 117 -26.91 17.78 -9.98
C ASP A 117 -26.61 16.30 -10.25
N ALA A 118 -25.92 15.64 -9.32
CA ALA A 118 -25.48 14.25 -9.48
C ALA A 118 -26.65 13.28 -9.60
N THR A 119 -27.75 13.51 -8.88
CA THR A 119 -28.97 12.68 -8.94
C THR A 119 -29.57 12.72 -10.33
N CYS A 120 -29.65 13.90 -10.93
CA CYS A 120 -30.13 14.05 -12.30
C CYS A 120 -29.18 13.42 -13.33
N ILE A 121 -27.86 13.59 -13.18
CA ILE A 121 -26.87 12.98 -14.09
C ILE A 121 -27.01 11.45 -14.09
N VAL A 122 -27.01 10.83 -12.89
CA VAL A 122 -27.16 9.37 -12.75
C VAL A 122 -28.51 8.92 -13.29
N SER A 123 -29.58 9.67 -13.01
CA SER A 123 -30.91 9.35 -13.52
C SER A 123 -30.95 9.37 -15.05
N ASN A 124 -30.39 10.40 -15.68
CA ASN A 124 -30.30 10.52 -17.13
C ASN A 124 -29.54 9.35 -17.74
N TRP A 125 -28.39 8.97 -17.17
CA TRP A 125 -27.64 7.79 -17.62
C TRP A 125 -28.44 6.50 -17.44
N THR A 126 -29.19 6.38 -16.34
CA THR A 126 -30.06 5.23 -16.08
C THR A 126 -31.14 5.14 -17.15
N LEU A 127 -31.83 6.24 -17.46
CA LEU A 127 -32.83 6.30 -18.53
C LEU A 127 -32.22 5.99 -19.90
N ALA A 128 -31.05 6.56 -20.23
CA ALA A 128 -30.33 6.24 -21.46
C ALA A 128 -30.02 4.74 -21.56
N CYS A 129 -29.54 4.13 -20.47
CA CYS A 129 -29.28 2.70 -20.38
C CYS A 129 -30.55 1.86 -20.64
N LEU A 130 -31.70 2.24 -20.09
CA LEU A 130 -32.99 1.60 -20.37
C LEU A 130 -33.40 1.70 -21.85
N TYR A 131 -33.17 2.84 -22.49
CA TYR A 131 -33.45 3.01 -23.93
C TYR A 131 -32.50 2.19 -24.81
N PHE A 132 -31.21 2.12 -24.50
CA PHE A 132 -30.27 1.23 -25.18
C PHE A 132 -30.64 -0.24 -25.01
N PHE A 133 -31.09 -0.62 -23.81
CA PHE A 133 -31.59 -1.97 -23.56
C PHE A 133 -32.83 -2.29 -24.41
N LYS A 134 -33.76 -1.34 -24.56
CA LYS A 134 -34.91 -1.49 -25.47
C LYS A 134 -34.48 -1.70 -26.92
N LEU A 135 -33.43 -1.00 -27.39
CA LEU A 135 -32.85 -1.21 -28.72
C LEU A 135 -32.20 -2.58 -28.85
N LEU A 136 -31.46 -3.02 -27.84
CA LEU A 136 -30.84 -4.35 -27.80
C LEU A 136 -31.90 -5.45 -27.93
N MET A 137 -32.98 -5.37 -27.15
CA MET A 137 -34.11 -6.29 -27.22
C MET A 137 -34.72 -6.32 -28.63
N LYS A 138 -35.00 -5.16 -29.22
CA LYS A 138 -35.56 -5.05 -30.58
C LYS A 138 -34.61 -5.65 -31.63
N SER A 139 -33.31 -5.37 -31.53
CA SER A 139 -32.29 -5.84 -32.47
C SER A 139 -32.08 -7.35 -32.39
N HIS A 140 -32.17 -7.93 -31.19
CA HIS A 140 -32.12 -9.37 -31.00
C HIS A 140 -33.25 -10.09 -31.73
N PHE A 141 -34.48 -9.57 -31.66
CA PHE A 141 -35.62 -10.16 -32.37
C PHE A 141 -35.51 -10.08 -33.89
N ILE A 142 -34.82 -9.06 -34.41
CA ILE A 142 -34.68 -8.83 -35.86
C ILE A 142 -33.50 -9.65 -36.45
N MET A 143 -32.65 -10.28 -35.63
CA MET A 143 -31.56 -11.22 -35.98
C MET A 143 -30.49 -10.75 -37.00
N ASP A 144 -30.65 -9.59 -37.65
CA ASP A 144 -29.84 -9.22 -38.82
C ASP A 144 -28.61 -8.31 -38.53
N ASN A 145 -28.52 -7.64 -37.37
CA ASN A 145 -27.39 -6.74 -37.08
C ASN A 145 -26.65 -7.06 -35.76
N LYS A 146 -25.71 -8.01 -35.84
CA LYS A 146 -24.88 -8.44 -34.70
C LYS A 146 -23.91 -7.37 -34.21
N ALA A 147 -23.48 -6.47 -35.09
CA ALA A 147 -22.61 -5.36 -34.72
C ALA A 147 -23.35 -4.36 -33.81
N GLU A 148 -24.62 -4.09 -34.09
CA GLU A 148 -25.47 -3.27 -33.22
C GLU A 148 -25.68 -3.93 -31.85
N VAL A 149 -25.97 -5.23 -31.79
CA VAL A 149 -26.11 -5.96 -30.52
C VAL A 149 -24.84 -5.85 -29.67
N TYR A 150 -23.67 -5.99 -30.30
CA TYR A 150 -22.38 -5.83 -29.63
C TYR A 150 -22.15 -4.38 -29.15
N ALA A 151 -22.44 -3.39 -29.99
CA ALA A 151 -22.28 -1.98 -29.65
C ALA A 151 -23.19 -1.56 -28.48
N TYR A 152 -24.49 -1.93 -28.52
CA TYR A 152 -25.42 -1.63 -27.43
C TYR A 152 -25.05 -2.34 -26.14
N ARG A 153 -24.58 -3.59 -26.18
CA ARG A 153 -24.05 -4.28 -24.99
C ARG A 153 -22.92 -3.47 -24.34
N ASN A 154 -21.95 -3.02 -25.13
CA ASN A 154 -20.80 -2.32 -24.59
C ASN A 154 -21.19 -0.94 -24.04
N LEU A 155 -22.09 -0.21 -24.72
CA LEU A 155 -22.63 1.06 -24.22
C LEU A 155 -23.39 0.88 -22.89
N ILE A 156 -24.20 -0.17 -22.77
CA ILE A 156 -24.92 -0.51 -21.54
C ILE A 156 -23.94 -0.81 -20.40
N ASN A 157 -22.89 -1.58 -20.67
CA ASN A 157 -21.87 -1.89 -19.65
C ASN A 157 -21.13 -0.64 -19.19
N GLU A 158 -20.69 0.20 -20.12
CA GLU A 158 -19.98 1.44 -19.79
C GLU A 158 -20.88 2.36 -18.95
N LEU A 159 -22.12 2.58 -19.38
CA LEU A 159 -23.09 3.36 -18.60
C LEU A 159 -23.34 2.75 -17.22
N ALA A 160 -23.46 1.43 -17.11
CA ALA A 160 -23.66 0.78 -15.82
C ALA A 160 -22.48 0.99 -14.85
N CYS A 161 -21.24 0.94 -15.36
CA CYS A 161 -20.05 1.25 -14.58
C CYS A 161 -20.06 2.72 -14.10
N GLN A 162 -20.32 3.67 -15.01
CA GLN A 162 -20.42 5.10 -14.66
C GLN A 162 -21.53 5.37 -13.65
N ILE A 163 -22.70 4.75 -13.85
CA ILE A 163 -23.83 4.82 -12.94
C ILE A 163 -23.44 4.31 -11.56
N TYR A 164 -22.80 3.14 -11.45
CA TYR A 164 -22.37 2.59 -10.17
C TYR A 164 -21.40 3.55 -9.45
N LEU A 165 -20.34 3.98 -10.13
CA LEU A 165 -19.31 4.85 -9.56
C LEU A 165 -19.88 6.19 -9.08
N PHE A 166 -20.69 6.87 -9.90
CA PHE A 166 -21.32 8.14 -9.51
C PHE A 166 -22.35 7.94 -8.40
N SER A 167 -23.16 6.88 -8.48
CA SER A 167 -24.18 6.59 -7.46
C SER A 167 -23.55 6.40 -6.09
N SER A 168 -22.52 5.56 -5.99
CA SER A 168 -21.81 5.31 -4.74
C SER A 168 -21.08 6.53 -4.20
N THR A 169 -20.68 7.46 -5.08
CA THR A 169 -19.96 8.68 -4.68
C THR A 169 -20.91 9.78 -4.18
N TYR A 170 -22.04 10.01 -4.85
CA TYR A 170 -22.83 11.23 -4.63
C TYR A 170 -24.23 10.99 -4.08
N LEU A 171 -24.84 9.83 -4.31
CA LEU A 171 -26.25 9.61 -4.00
C LEU A 171 -26.46 9.06 -2.59
N SER A 172 -27.65 9.32 -2.05
CA SER A 172 -28.09 8.70 -0.81
C SER A 172 -28.35 7.19 -0.98
N PRO A 173 -28.33 6.40 0.12
CA PRO A 173 -28.57 4.96 0.07
C PRO A 173 -29.84 4.52 -0.65
N HIS A 174 -30.96 5.21 -0.45
CA HIS A 174 -32.22 4.82 -1.09
C HIS A 174 -32.19 5.00 -2.61
N MET A 175 -31.53 6.05 -3.09
CA MET A 175 -31.41 6.31 -4.51
C MET A 175 -30.36 5.42 -5.18
N GLN A 176 -29.30 5.05 -4.47
CA GLN A 176 -28.39 3.99 -4.92
C GLN A 176 -29.15 2.68 -5.12
N ILE A 177 -29.97 2.24 -4.14
CA ILE A 177 -30.81 1.05 -4.29
C ILE A 177 -31.73 1.17 -5.51
N TYR A 178 -32.41 2.30 -5.66
CA TYR A 178 -33.30 2.54 -6.79
C TYR A 178 -32.60 2.32 -8.13
N VAL A 179 -31.46 2.98 -8.32
CA VAL A 179 -30.70 2.90 -9.57
C VAL A 179 -30.14 1.50 -9.80
N PHE A 180 -29.58 0.87 -8.76
CA PHE A 180 -28.99 -0.48 -8.87
C PHE A 180 -30.04 -1.53 -9.20
N ARG A 181 -31.24 -1.40 -8.63
CA ARG A 181 -32.39 -2.26 -8.96
C ARG A 181 -32.84 -2.14 -10.41
N LEU A 182 -32.61 -1.01 -11.08
CA LEU A 182 -32.95 -0.84 -12.49
C LEU A 182 -31.85 -1.39 -13.41
N ILE A 183 -30.58 -1.16 -13.06
CA ILE A 183 -29.44 -1.52 -13.91
C ILE A 183 -29.08 -3.00 -13.83
N LEU A 184 -29.20 -3.61 -12.65
CA LEU A 184 -28.88 -5.03 -12.45
C LEU A 184 -29.68 -5.97 -13.40
N PRO A 185 -31.03 -5.86 -13.51
CA PRO A 185 -31.80 -6.59 -14.51
C PRO A 185 -31.28 -6.41 -15.94
N VAL A 186 -30.98 -5.15 -16.29
CA VAL A 186 -30.54 -4.76 -17.62
C VAL A 186 -29.24 -5.45 -17.98
N LEU A 187 -28.27 -5.49 -17.06
CA LEU A 187 -26.98 -6.16 -17.28
C LEU A 187 -27.13 -7.67 -17.44
N ILE A 188 -27.90 -8.32 -16.56
CA ILE A 188 -28.14 -9.77 -16.60
C ILE A 188 -28.80 -10.15 -17.92
N GLN A 189 -29.85 -9.44 -18.31
CA GLN A 189 -30.57 -9.69 -19.56
C GLN A 189 -29.71 -9.37 -20.78
N THR A 190 -28.94 -8.29 -20.76
CA THR A 190 -27.99 -7.94 -21.81
C THR A 190 -26.99 -9.08 -22.06
N ALA A 191 -26.45 -9.67 -20.98
CA ALA A 191 -25.57 -10.84 -21.07
C ALA A 191 -26.29 -12.07 -21.64
N GLN A 192 -27.54 -12.33 -21.24
CA GLN A 192 -28.34 -13.44 -21.76
C GLN A 192 -28.65 -13.28 -23.26
N ILE A 193 -29.06 -12.09 -23.70
CA ILE A 193 -29.34 -11.77 -25.11
C ILE A 193 -28.08 -11.96 -25.95
N PHE A 194 -26.94 -11.47 -25.45
CA PHE A 194 -25.66 -11.61 -26.12
C PHE A 194 -25.25 -13.08 -26.23
N ARG A 195 -25.43 -13.86 -25.15
CA ARG A 195 -25.22 -15.32 -25.15
C ARG A 195 -26.05 -16.02 -26.22
N LEU A 196 -27.35 -15.73 -26.29
CA LEU A 196 -28.25 -16.32 -27.28
C LEU A 196 -27.82 -15.96 -28.70
N SER A 197 -27.41 -14.71 -28.90
CA SER A 197 -26.90 -14.21 -30.18
C SER A 197 -25.60 -14.92 -30.60
N ILE A 198 -24.66 -15.19 -29.68
CA ILE A 198 -23.44 -15.97 -29.95
C ILE A 198 -23.74 -17.46 -30.17
N ASN A 199 -24.61 -18.06 -29.36
CA ASN A 199 -24.96 -19.47 -29.52
C ASN A 199 -25.59 -19.76 -30.88
N SER A 200 -26.31 -18.79 -31.46
CA SER A 200 -26.81 -18.87 -32.83
C SER A 200 -25.68 -18.94 -33.87
N LEU A 201 -24.54 -18.24 -33.64
CA LEU A 201 -23.32 -18.32 -34.45
C LEU A 201 -22.60 -19.66 -34.30
N CYS A 202 -22.44 -20.16 -33.08
CA CYS A 202 -21.68 -21.38 -32.82
C CYS A 202 -22.42 -22.66 -33.24
N LYS A 203 -23.75 -22.62 -33.40
CA LYS A 203 -24.47 -23.70 -34.08
C LYS A 203 -24.06 -23.85 -35.56
N ALA A 204 -23.49 -22.80 -36.17
CA ALA A 204 -22.94 -22.85 -37.53
C ALA A 204 -21.45 -23.28 -37.60
N ASN A 205 -20.72 -23.32 -36.47
CA ASN A 205 -19.29 -23.68 -36.44
C ASN A 205 -18.96 -24.53 -35.19
N GLN A 206 -18.84 -25.85 -35.37
CA GLN A 206 -18.60 -26.83 -34.28
C GLN A 206 -17.31 -26.61 -33.47
N ILE A 207 -16.33 -25.87 -34.00
CA ILE A 207 -14.99 -25.71 -33.40
C ILE A 207 -14.97 -24.72 -32.21
N PHE A 208 -15.94 -23.78 -32.12
CA PHE A 208 -15.94 -22.73 -31.09
C PHE A 208 -16.54 -23.13 -29.73
N ARG A 209 -17.06 -24.34 -29.57
CA ARG A 209 -17.83 -24.74 -28.36
C ARG A 209 -17.01 -24.92 -27.08
N LYS A 210 -15.69 -25.17 -27.15
CA LYS A 210 -14.88 -25.51 -25.96
C LYS A 210 -14.41 -24.31 -25.14
N ASN A 211 -14.48 -23.08 -25.65
CA ASN A 211 -13.96 -21.88 -24.96
C ASN A 211 -15.07 -20.90 -24.48
N LEU A 212 -16.35 -21.30 -24.52
CA LEU A 212 -17.50 -20.45 -24.18
C LEU A 212 -17.91 -20.46 -22.70
N GLN A 213 -17.05 -20.94 -21.80
CA GLN A 213 -17.39 -21.04 -20.37
C GLN A 213 -17.36 -19.70 -19.60
N LEU A 214 -16.89 -18.60 -20.20
CA LEU A 214 -17.02 -17.25 -19.65
C LEU A 214 -17.70 -16.34 -20.69
N ILE A 215 -19.03 -16.26 -20.62
CA ILE A 215 -19.87 -15.42 -21.50
C ILE A 215 -20.04 -14.01 -20.94
N LEU A 216 -19.81 -13.83 -19.63
CA LEU A 216 -19.61 -12.52 -19.03
C LEU A 216 -18.13 -12.19 -19.16
N SER A 217 -17.80 -10.94 -19.53
CA SER A 217 -16.44 -10.46 -19.24
C SER A 217 -16.23 -10.47 -17.72
N GLU A 218 -14.98 -10.58 -17.30
CA GLU A 218 -14.60 -10.48 -15.89
C GLU A 218 -15.16 -9.18 -15.27
N GLU A 219 -15.03 -8.07 -16.00
CA GLU A 219 -15.62 -6.76 -15.65
C GLU A 219 -17.15 -6.81 -15.46
N GLN A 220 -17.89 -7.48 -16.35
CA GLN A 220 -19.34 -7.60 -16.24
C GLN A 220 -19.76 -8.44 -15.02
N THR A 221 -19.00 -9.49 -14.73
CA THR A 221 -19.27 -10.33 -13.56
C THR A 221 -19.03 -9.54 -12.28
N GLU A 222 -17.94 -8.77 -12.23
CA GLU A 222 -17.61 -7.95 -11.08
C GLU A 222 -18.65 -6.86 -10.84
N ILE A 223 -19.05 -6.10 -11.87
CA ILE A 223 -20.05 -5.03 -11.69
C ILE A 223 -21.40 -5.57 -11.24
N ILE A 224 -21.83 -6.74 -11.74
CA ILE A 224 -23.06 -7.40 -11.29
C ILE A 224 -22.94 -7.79 -9.81
N ASN A 225 -21.83 -8.42 -9.41
CA ASN A 225 -21.58 -8.79 -8.02
C ASN A 225 -21.57 -7.56 -7.10
N ARG A 226 -20.94 -6.47 -7.53
CA ARG A 226 -20.89 -5.19 -6.79
C ARG A 226 -22.27 -4.58 -6.62
N LEU A 227 -23.06 -4.52 -7.68
CA LEU A 227 -24.44 -4.01 -7.63
C LEU A 227 -25.29 -4.85 -6.68
N LEU A 228 -25.16 -6.18 -6.72
CA LEU A 228 -25.85 -7.10 -5.82
C LEU A 228 -25.46 -6.87 -4.36
N ILE A 229 -24.16 -6.92 -4.05
CA ILE A 229 -23.63 -6.75 -2.69
C ILE A 229 -24.02 -5.36 -2.15
N SER A 230 -23.86 -4.31 -2.96
CA SER A 230 -24.21 -2.94 -2.57
C SER A 230 -25.71 -2.81 -2.31
N THR A 231 -26.56 -3.37 -3.18
CA THR A 231 -28.02 -3.35 -2.99
C THR A 231 -28.43 -4.07 -1.71
N ILE A 232 -27.83 -5.22 -1.41
CA ILE A 232 -28.05 -5.96 -0.15
C ILE A 232 -27.58 -5.14 1.05
N ASN A 233 -26.38 -4.56 1.00
CA ASN A 233 -25.82 -3.78 2.11
C ASN A 233 -26.62 -2.50 2.38
N LEU A 234 -27.02 -1.78 1.33
CA LEU A 234 -27.81 -0.55 1.45
C LEU A 234 -29.23 -0.83 1.95
N SER A 235 -29.81 -1.99 1.63
CA SER A 235 -31.13 -2.38 2.14
C SER A 235 -31.18 -2.50 3.68
N LYS A 236 -30.01 -2.67 4.33
CA LYS A 236 -29.89 -2.66 5.79
C LYS A 236 -30.11 -1.28 6.40
N VAL A 237 -29.87 -0.20 5.63
CA VAL A 237 -29.89 1.19 6.11
C VAL A 237 -30.95 2.05 5.46
N SER A 238 -31.56 1.59 4.37
CA SER A 238 -32.67 2.27 3.70
C SER A 238 -33.87 1.34 3.57
N PRO A 239 -35.03 1.70 4.15
CA PRO A 239 -36.27 0.96 3.94
C PRO A 239 -36.98 1.30 2.63
N LEU A 240 -36.58 2.40 1.96
CA LEU A 240 -37.14 2.85 0.69
C LEU A 240 -36.54 2.03 -0.46
N ILE A 241 -37.12 0.86 -0.71
CA ILE A 241 -36.57 -0.12 -1.65
C ILE A 241 -37.43 -0.19 -2.92
N GLN A 242 -38.74 -0.03 -2.81
CA GLN A 242 -39.68 -0.06 -3.95
C GLN A 242 -40.01 1.36 -4.41
N ILE A 243 -39.22 1.87 -5.35
CA ILE A 243 -39.47 3.15 -6.02
C ILE A 243 -39.77 2.86 -7.50
N PRO A 244 -40.90 3.34 -8.05
CA PRO A 244 -41.25 3.08 -9.44
C PRO A 244 -40.29 3.78 -10.41
N VAL A 245 -40.12 3.22 -11.61
CA VAL A 245 -39.40 3.89 -12.71
C VAL A 245 -40.04 5.26 -12.95
N SER A 246 -39.22 6.29 -12.78
CA SER A 246 -39.62 7.69 -12.74
C SER A 246 -38.73 8.49 -13.68
N MET A 247 -39.21 9.65 -14.11
CA MET A 247 -38.43 10.59 -14.92
C MET A 247 -37.36 11.26 -14.04
N SER A 248 -36.30 11.79 -14.63
CA SER A 248 -35.20 12.46 -13.92
C SER A 248 -35.67 13.63 -13.07
N TYR A 249 -36.67 14.35 -13.54
CA TYR A 249 -37.34 15.38 -12.76
C TYR A 249 -37.98 14.83 -11.46
N ASP A 250 -38.73 13.73 -11.55
CA ASP A 250 -39.42 13.11 -10.40
C ASP A 250 -38.42 12.47 -9.43
N ILE A 251 -37.32 11.93 -9.97
CA ILE A 251 -36.23 11.34 -9.20
C ILE A 251 -35.56 12.38 -8.31
N LEU A 252 -35.34 13.62 -8.79
CA LEU A 252 -34.77 14.68 -7.95
C LEU A 252 -35.69 15.03 -6.77
N TYR A 253 -37.01 15.10 -7.00
CA TYR A 253 -37.97 15.32 -5.93
C TYR A 253 -37.94 14.17 -4.91
N ARG A 254 -37.89 12.93 -5.39
CA ARG A 254 -37.81 11.73 -4.55
C ARG A 254 -36.53 11.68 -3.73
N GLU A 255 -35.38 12.10 -4.27
CA GLU A 255 -34.12 12.19 -3.52
C GLU A 255 -34.25 13.14 -2.32
N LEU A 256 -34.85 14.32 -2.54
CA LEU A 256 -35.02 15.31 -1.49
C LEU A 256 -35.90 14.77 -0.35
N VAL A 257 -37.08 14.26 -0.69
CA VAL A 257 -38.03 13.71 0.28
C VAL A 257 -37.50 12.44 0.94
N GLY A 258 -36.90 11.54 0.15
CA GLY A 258 -36.32 10.30 0.62
C GLY A 258 -35.11 10.52 1.52
N GLY A 259 -34.32 11.57 1.27
CA GLY A 259 -33.22 12.00 2.13
C GLY A 259 -33.70 12.42 3.52
N ASP A 260 -34.72 13.27 3.61
CA ASP A 260 -35.32 13.70 4.88
C ASP A 260 -35.92 12.54 5.67
N PHE A 261 -36.62 11.64 4.96
CA PHE A 261 -37.12 10.40 5.55
C PHE A 261 -35.97 9.52 6.06
N LEU A 262 -34.91 9.34 5.26
CA LEU A 262 -33.78 8.49 5.61
C LEU A 262 -33.06 9.01 6.86
N VAL A 263 -32.88 10.32 7.00
CA VAL A 263 -32.33 10.93 8.21
C VAL A 263 -33.17 10.56 9.44
N CYS A 264 -34.49 10.74 9.38
CA CYS A 264 -35.38 10.36 10.47
C CYS A 264 -35.32 8.86 10.80
N PHE A 265 -35.24 8.02 9.77
CA PHE A 265 -35.11 6.58 9.93
C PHE A 265 -33.82 6.20 10.65
N LEU A 266 -32.67 6.73 10.19
CA LEU A 266 -31.37 6.47 10.80
C LEU A 266 -31.33 6.93 12.27
N GLU A 267 -31.86 8.10 12.58
CA GLU A 267 -31.92 8.61 13.96
C GLU A 267 -32.73 7.69 14.89
N ASN A 268 -33.91 7.23 14.46
CA ASN A 268 -34.70 6.29 15.24
C ASN A 268 -33.99 4.93 15.42
N MET A 269 -33.26 4.47 14.40
CA MET A 269 -32.45 3.25 14.49
C MET A 269 -31.26 3.38 15.43
N ILE A 270 -30.69 4.58 15.55
CA ILE A 270 -29.65 4.90 16.54
C ILE A 270 -30.25 4.93 17.96
N GLU A 271 -31.40 5.57 18.14
CA GLU A 271 -32.10 5.66 19.44
C GLU A 271 -32.55 4.30 19.97
N SER A 272 -32.97 3.38 19.09
CA SER A 272 -33.35 2.01 19.47
C SER A 272 -32.17 1.11 19.89
N ASN A 273 -30.94 1.62 19.88
CA ASN A 273 -29.72 0.97 20.37
C ASN A 273 -29.49 -0.45 19.81
N THR A 274 -29.67 -0.60 18.51
CA THR A 274 -29.45 -1.88 17.81
C THR A 274 -27.97 -2.29 17.79
N THR A 275 -27.69 -3.57 17.57
CA THR A 275 -26.32 -4.09 17.39
C THR A 275 -25.61 -3.51 16.16
N GLN A 276 -26.37 -2.91 15.23
CA GLN A 276 -25.87 -2.29 14.00
C GLN A 276 -25.78 -0.76 14.11
N ARG A 277 -25.82 -0.20 15.33
CA ARG A 277 -25.75 1.26 15.56
C ARG A 277 -24.64 1.96 14.78
N TYR A 278 -23.44 1.38 14.71
CA TYR A 278 -22.30 1.93 13.97
C TYR A 278 -22.61 2.17 12.49
N LEU A 279 -23.41 1.29 11.87
CA LEU A 279 -23.79 1.38 10.48
C LEU A 279 -24.70 2.59 10.24
N TYR A 280 -25.69 2.79 11.11
CA TYR A 280 -26.61 3.93 11.00
C TYR A 280 -25.91 5.26 11.29
N GLU A 281 -25.04 5.31 12.31
CA GLU A 281 -24.23 6.51 12.59
C GLU A 281 -23.24 6.81 11.45
N TYR A 282 -22.69 5.78 10.80
CA TYR A 282 -21.86 5.94 9.60
C TYR A 282 -22.63 6.57 8.44
N TYR A 283 -23.77 6.01 8.05
CA TYR A 283 -24.52 6.55 6.91
C TYR A 283 -25.11 7.93 7.20
N LEU A 284 -25.43 8.25 8.46
CA LEU A 284 -25.82 9.60 8.83
C LEU A 284 -24.64 10.59 8.71
N PHE A 285 -23.44 10.19 9.13
CA PHE A 285 -22.22 10.96 8.93
C PHE A 285 -21.90 11.15 7.44
N GLU A 286 -21.92 10.07 6.67
CA GLU A 286 -21.72 10.09 5.22
C GLU A 286 -22.77 10.99 4.55
N GLY A 287 -24.01 11.02 5.05
CA GLY A 287 -25.03 11.89 4.51
C GLY A 287 -24.78 13.37 4.70
N ILE A 288 -24.19 13.76 5.82
CA ILE A 288 -23.76 15.15 6.02
C ILE A 288 -22.57 15.44 5.12
N TRP A 289 -21.62 14.51 5.02
CA TRP A 289 -20.44 14.62 4.16
C TRP A 289 -20.80 14.80 2.67
N LYS A 290 -21.78 14.03 2.18
CA LYS A 290 -22.30 14.11 0.81
C LYS A 290 -23.35 15.19 0.60
N GLY A 291 -23.84 15.82 1.67
CA GLY A 291 -24.79 16.94 1.61
C GLY A 291 -26.28 16.57 1.43
N TRP A 292 -26.64 15.28 1.51
CA TRP A 292 -28.05 14.85 1.49
C TRP A 292 -28.70 14.87 2.88
N ALA A 293 -27.93 14.76 3.97
CA ALA A 293 -28.42 14.96 5.34
C ALA A 293 -28.15 16.40 5.80
N ARG A 294 -29.12 17.29 5.58
CA ARG A 294 -28.99 18.73 5.87
C ARG A 294 -29.36 19.07 7.31
N ASN A 295 -28.96 20.26 7.77
CA ASN A 295 -29.32 20.83 9.08
C ASN A 295 -28.86 20.02 10.32
N LYS A 296 -27.79 19.24 10.18
CA LYS A 296 -27.17 18.50 11.29
C LYS A 296 -25.78 19.06 11.61
N ASP A 297 -25.38 18.98 12.86
CA ASP A 297 -24.04 19.38 13.30
C ASP A 297 -23.03 18.30 12.89
N PHE A 298 -22.17 18.64 11.93
CA PHE A 298 -21.12 17.77 11.42
C PHE A 298 -20.22 17.20 12.53
N SER A 299 -19.79 18.05 13.48
CA SER A 299 -18.86 17.66 14.53
C SER A 299 -19.50 16.69 15.53
N VAL A 300 -20.78 16.88 15.84
CA VAL A 300 -21.53 15.98 16.72
C VAL A 300 -21.70 14.61 16.08
N ILE A 301 -22.16 14.56 14.83
CA ILE A 301 -22.42 13.30 14.12
C ILE A 301 -21.12 12.57 13.79
N ARG A 302 -20.07 13.27 13.34
CA ARG A 302 -18.74 12.69 13.12
C ARG A 302 -18.20 12.04 14.40
N ARG A 303 -18.32 12.72 15.54
CA ARG A 303 -17.88 12.18 16.84
C ARG A 303 -18.65 10.92 17.24
N ALA A 304 -19.97 10.89 17.04
CA ALA A 304 -20.78 9.71 17.31
C ALA A 304 -20.32 8.53 16.44
N CYS A 305 -20.31 8.73 15.12
CA CYS A 305 -19.85 7.76 14.13
C CYS A 305 -18.47 7.18 14.48
N MET A 306 -17.50 8.05 14.78
CA MET A 306 -16.16 7.64 15.20
C MET A 306 -16.18 6.73 16.43
N LYS A 307 -16.97 7.04 17.47
CA LYS A 307 -17.08 6.20 18.68
C LYS A 307 -17.66 4.83 18.35
N SER A 308 -18.75 4.78 17.58
CA SER A 308 -19.36 3.51 17.24
C SER A 308 -18.48 2.66 16.33
N LEU A 309 -17.80 3.24 15.34
CA LEU A 309 -16.84 2.51 14.49
C LEU A 309 -15.70 1.90 15.31
N LEU A 310 -15.04 2.68 16.18
CA LEU A 310 -13.95 2.17 17.03
C LEU A 310 -14.41 1.04 17.95
N SER A 311 -15.62 1.16 18.51
CA SER A 311 -16.18 0.11 19.39
C SER A 311 -16.33 -1.24 18.70
N THR A 312 -16.51 -1.28 17.37
CA THR A 312 -16.57 -2.54 16.60
C THR A 312 -15.24 -3.30 16.59
N LYS A 313 -14.13 -2.61 16.86
CA LYS A 313 -12.77 -3.16 16.92
C LYS A 313 -12.23 -3.20 18.34
N THR A 314 -13.07 -3.03 19.36
CA THR A 314 -12.66 -2.90 20.78
C THR A 314 -11.69 -1.74 21.05
N TRP A 315 -11.75 -0.70 20.21
CA TRP A 315 -10.97 0.53 20.37
C TRP A 315 -11.83 1.66 20.89
N ASP A 316 -11.19 2.67 21.44
CA ASP A 316 -11.78 3.95 21.76
C ASP A 316 -10.97 5.14 21.22
N MET A 317 -11.42 6.36 21.53
CA MET A 317 -10.75 7.58 21.08
C MET A 317 -9.36 7.76 21.68
N PHE A 318 -9.11 7.20 22.86
CA PHE A 318 -7.81 7.30 23.52
C PHE A 318 -6.78 6.45 22.78
N ASP A 319 -7.15 5.28 22.28
CA ASP A 319 -6.27 4.46 21.43
C ASP A 319 -5.79 5.23 20.18
N VAL A 320 -6.71 5.95 19.52
CA VAL A 320 -6.36 6.80 18.37
C VAL A 320 -5.50 8.00 18.80
N GLN A 321 -5.81 8.63 19.94
CA GLN A 321 -5.00 9.72 20.48
C GLN A 321 -3.56 9.28 20.75
N LEU A 322 -3.33 8.06 21.28
CA LEU A 322 -1.98 7.55 21.54
C LEU A 322 -1.14 7.45 20.26
N LEU A 323 -1.77 7.22 19.10
CA LEU A 323 -1.09 7.21 17.80
C LEU A 323 -0.79 8.63 17.28
N LEU A 324 -1.67 9.60 17.55
CA LEU A 324 -1.54 10.98 17.06
C LEU A 324 -0.67 11.88 17.95
N ASP A 325 -0.70 11.64 19.26
CA ASP A 325 -0.08 12.45 20.32
C ASP A 325 1.31 11.92 20.68
N ILE A 326 2.19 11.86 19.67
CA ILE A 326 3.53 11.32 19.84
C ILE A 326 4.37 12.28 20.69
N PRO A 327 4.93 11.83 21.84
CA PRO A 327 5.61 12.71 22.81
C PRO A 327 6.80 13.50 22.25
N MET A 328 7.41 13.02 21.17
CA MET A 328 8.54 13.67 20.50
C MET A 328 8.13 14.99 19.82
N ILE A 329 6.86 15.15 19.46
CA ILE A 329 6.36 16.28 18.68
C ILE A 329 5.61 17.25 19.58
N ALA A 330 6.01 18.50 19.54
CA ALA A 330 5.42 19.53 20.37
C ALA A 330 4.01 19.91 19.87
N ARG A 331 3.04 19.75 20.76
CA ARG A 331 1.64 20.14 20.55
C ARG A 331 1.18 21.13 21.63
N THR A 332 0.15 21.89 21.30
CA THR A 332 -0.55 22.74 22.27
C THR A 332 -1.31 21.86 23.27
N LYS A 333 -1.78 22.47 24.37
CA LYS A 333 -2.60 21.76 25.37
C LYS A 333 -3.85 21.14 24.76
N ASP A 334 -4.36 21.71 23.68
CA ASP A 334 -5.56 21.24 22.99
C ASP A 334 -5.27 20.15 21.95
N GLY A 335 -4.00 19.87 21.63
CA GLY A 335 -3.61 18.80 20.70
C GLY A 335 -3.23 19.25 19.29
N TRP A 336 -3.26 20.57 19.02
CA TRP A 336 -2.80 21.15 17.76
C TRP A 336 -1.27 21.19 17.68
N LEU A 337 -0.71 21.19 16.47
CA LEU A 337 0.71 21.50 16.32
C LEU A 337 0.94 22.96 16.77
N CYS A 338 2.01 23.22 17.52
CA CYS A 338 2.35 24.60 17.94
C CYS A 338 2.50 25.54 16.72
N ASN A 339 2.30 26.86 16.84
CA ASN A 339 2.57 27.77 15.71
C ASN A 339 4.04 28.24 15.64
N ASP A 340 4.80 28.01 16.71
CA ASP A 340 6.23 28.32 16.78
C ASP A 340 7.07 27.07 16.54
N PHE A 341 8.29 27.27 16.06
CA PHE A 341 9.30 26.22 15.99
C PHE A 341 9.57 25.63 17.38
N ARG A 342 9.58 24.30 17.46
CA ARG A 342 9.96 23.53 18.65
C ARG A 342 10.87 22.37 18.21
N PRO A 343 12.03 22.18 18.86
CA PRO A 343 12.87 21.02 18.58
C PRO A 343 12.18 19.73 19.01
N LEU A 344 12.61 18.60 18.44
CA LEU A 344 12.11 17.27 18.81
C LEU A 344 12.49 16.93 20.26
N ALA A 345 11.52 16.41 21.01
CA ALA A 345 11.68 16.10 22.42
C ALA A 345 12.16 14.65 22.63
N PHE A 346 13.46 14.46 22.80
CA PHE A 346 14.04 13.17 23.16
C PHE A 346 14.03 12.96 24.68
N LEU A 347 13.42 11.87 25.14
CA LEU A 347 13.30 11.54 26.57
C LEU A 347 14.64 11.18 27.22
N SER A 348 15.56 10.56 26.48
CA SER A 348 16.85 10.10 27.00
C SER A 348 17.88 9.90 25.88
N GLY A 349 19.12 9.58 26.27
CA GLY A 349 20.22 9.29 25.34
C GLY A 349 20.99 10.52 24.87
N LYS A 350 22.15 10.29 24.26
CA LYS A 350 22.91 11.36 23.59
C LYS A 350 22.19 11.74 22.31
N LYS A 351 22.12 13.04 22.04
CA LYS A 351 21.42 13.62 20.89
C LYS A 351 22.41 13.95 19.78
N PHE A 352 21.99 13.75 18.55
CA PHE A 352 22.79 13.92 17.35
C PHE A 352 22.02 14.70 16.30
N SER A 353 22.75 15.44 15.47
CA SER A 353 22.23 16.24 14.36
C SER A 353 22.52 15.62 13.00
N HIS A 354 23.51 14.73 12.90
CA HIS A 354 23.90 14.11 11.63
C HIS A 354 24.47 12.70 11.79
N VAL A 355 24.19 11.84 10.82
CA VAL A 355 24.79 10.52 10.62
C VAL A 355 25.88 10.63 9.55
N ASP A 356 27.14 10.55 9.96
CA ASP A 356 28.29 10.66 9.03
C ASP A 356 28.76 9.27 8.54
N GLY A 357 28.69 8.24 9.37
CA GLY A 357 29.20 6.92 8.98
C GLY A 357 29.36 5.89 10.08
N ILE A 358 29.92 4.74 9.68
CA ILE A 358 30.24 3.60 10.54
C ILE A 358 31.60 3.01 10.18
N GLU A 359 32.42 2.71 11.19
CA GLU A 359 33.75 2.15 11.05
C GLU A 359 33.84 0.79 11.73
N PHE A 360 34.35 -0.21 11.00
CA PHE A 360 34.58 -1.57 11.48
C PHE A 360 36.08 -1.80 11.63
N HIS A 361 36.53 -2.12 12.84
CA HIS A 361 37.90 -2.52 13.08
C HIS A 361 38.09 -4.00 12.69
N LYS A 362 39.00 -4.26 11.75
CA LYS A 362 39.18 -5.57 11.11
C LYS A 362 39.59 -6.66 12.10
N GLU A 363 40.43 -6.32 13.08
CA GLU A 363 40.96 -7.30 14.03
C GLU A 363 40.09 -7.51 15.28
N THR A 364 39.41 -6.47 15.77
CA THR A 364 38.70 -6.51 17.06
C THR A 364 37.19 -6.66 16.90
N GLY A 365 36.67 -6.52 15.68
CA GLY A 365 35.23 -6.40 15.41
C GLY A 365 34.59 -5.16 16.02
N ARG A 366 35.37 -4.24 16.61
CA ARG A 366 34.83 -3.03 17.22
C ARG A 366 34.16 -2.16 16.15
N VAL A 367 32.92 -1.80 16.44
CA VAL A 367 32.14 -0.86 15.64
C VAL A 367 32.23 0.53 16.26
N LYS A 368 32.58 1.53 15.46
CA LYS A 368 32.55 2.94 15.85
C LYS A 368 31.59 3.69 14.94
N PHE A 369 30.62 4.34 15.56
CA PHE A 369 29.71 5.25 14.87
C PHE A 369 30.31 6.66 14.79
N HIS A 370 30.18 7.28 13.62
CA HIS A 370 30.56 8.66 13.38
C HIS A 370 29.27 9.47 13.22
N PHE A 371 28.92 10.21 14.27
CA PHE A 371 27.74 11.05 14.35
C PHE A 371 28.14 12.45 14.81
N GLN A 372 27.48 13.47 14.27
CA GLN A 372 27.64 14.84 14.73
C GLN A 372 26.76 15.09 15.97
N PRO A 373 27.33 15.49 17.12
CA PRO A 373 26.54 15.84 18.29
C PRO A 373 25.59 17.00 17.99
N ALA A 374 24.41 16.99 18.61
CA ALA A 374 23.55 18.15 18.63
C ALA A 374 24.10 19.16 19.64
N ASP A 375 24.31 20.40 19.21
CA ASP A 375 24.79 21.49 20.05
C ASP A 375 23.66 22.49 20.25
N GLU A 376 23.04 22.42 21.43
CA GLU A 376 21.97 23.32 21.84
C GLU A 376 22.51 24.69 22.33
N SER A 377 23.83 24.85 22.48
CA SER A 377 24.50 25.99 23.12
C SER A 377 25.02 27.07 22.17
N THR A 378 25.23 26.76 20.89
CA THR A 378 25.79 27.71 19.91
C THR A 378 24.71 28.48 19.12
N GLU A 379 25.03 29.68 18.64
CA GLU A 379 24.14 30.51 17.80
C GLU A 379 23.73 29.82 16.49
N LYS A 380 24.59 28.93 15.96
CA LYS A 380 24.25 28.00 14.87
C LYS A 380 23.72 26.68 15.45
N LYS A 381 22.55 26.74 16.10
CA LYS A 381 21.92 25.59 16.77
C LYS A 381 21.82 24.39 15.82
N SER A 382 22.63 23.35 16.04
CA SER A 382 22.42 22.08 15.35
C SER A 382 21.27 21.35 16.05
N ILE A 383 20.14 21.24 15.36
CA ILE A 383 18.92 20.67 15.93
C ILE A 383 19.16 19.18 16.18
N ALA A 384 18.74 18.69 17.34
CA ALA A 384 18.71 17.26 17.62
C ALA A 384 17.68 16.58 16.69
N LEU A 385 18.15 15.64 15.87
CA LEU A 385 17.32 14.89 14.91
C LEU A 385 17.18 13.42 15.31
N PHE A 386 18.15 12.84 15.99
CA PHE A 386 18.08 11.48 16.53
C PHE A 386 18.88 11.32 17.82
N ASN A 387 18.69 10.21 18.51
CA ASN A 387 19.41 9.89 19.74
C ASN A 387 20.01 8.48 19.74
N THR A 388 20.69 8.12 20.83
CA THR A 388 21.26 6.77 21.01
C THR A 388 20.21 5.66 20.98
N ASN A 389 18.97 5.93 21.43
CA ASN A 389 17.91 4.91 21.42
C ASN A 389 17.48 4.58 19.99
N ASP A 390 17.41 5.58 19.10
CA ASP A 390 17.13 5.37 17.68
C ASP A 390 18.17 4.45 17.04
N VAL A 391 19.46 4.64 17.35
CA VAL A 391 20.55 3.79 16.86
C VAL A 391 20.38 2.36 17.37
N ILE A 392 20.07 2.19 18.66
CA ILE A 392 19.84 0.85 19.24
C ILE A 392 18.63 0.21 18.58
N GLU A 393 17.54 0.94 18.41
CA GLU A 393 16.28 0.46 17.81
C GLU A 393 16.50 -0.03 16.38
N VAL A 394 17.15 0.79 15.53
CA VAL A 394 17.44 0.44 14.14
C VAL A 394 18.29 -0.83 14.03
N PHE A 395 19.39 -0.90 14.80
CA PHE A 395 20.32 -2.03 14.72
C PHE A 395 19.75 -3.30 15.38
N LYS A 396 19.07 -3.17 16.52
CA LYS A 396 18.48 -4.30 17.24
C LYS A 396 17.33 -4.95 16.48
N ASN A 397 16.53 -4.15 15.79
CA ASN A 397 15.37 -4.60 15.03
C ASN A 397 15.70 -4.88 13.54
N ASN A 398 16.99 -4.78 13.16
CA ASN A 398 17.49 -4.97 11.79
C ASN A 398 16.69 -4.15 10.75
N LEU A 399 16.48 -2.87 11.05
CA LEU A 399 15.68 -1.95 10.23
C LEU A 399 16.50 -1.39 9.07
N GLU A 400 16.65 -2.18 8.01
CA GLU A 400 17.37 -1.77 6.79
C GLU A 400 16.59 -0.79 5.89
N TYR A 401 15.28 -0.70 6.10
CA TYR A 401 14.37 0.20 5.41
C TYR A 401 13.07 0.33 6.20
N GLY A 402 12.21 1.28 5.81
CA GLY A 402 10.85 1.39 6.30
C GLY A 402 9.89 1.84 5.21
N ILE A 403 8.73 1.18 5.14
CA ILE A 403 7.60 1.52 4.28
C ILE A 403 6.42 1.85 5.19
N PHE A 404 5.65 2.86 4.81
CA PHE A 404 4.52 3.34 5.56
C PHE A 404 3.42 3.84 4.62
N THR A 405 2.16 3.56 4.95
CA THR A 405 0.98 4.12 4.28
C THR A 405 -0.18 4.27 5.27
N LEU A 406 -1.13 5.15 4.94
CA LEU A 406 -2.45 5.20 5.58
C LEU A 406 -3.49 4.79 4.54
N ASP A 407 -4.09 3.63 4.74
CA ASP A 407 -5.04 3.02 3.80
C ASP A 407 -6.49 3.16 4.29
N GLN A 408 -7.43 2.92 3.39
CA GLN A 408 -8.86 2.84 3.74
C GLN A 408 -9.10 1.60 4.63
N PRO A 409 -9.66 1.74 5.86
CA PRO A 409 -9.87 0.60 6.76
C PRO A 409 -10.94 -0.38 6.27
N ASP A 410 -11.92 0.14 5.54
CA ASP A 410 -13.06 -0.60 5.02
C ASP A 410 -13.48 -0.03 3.67
N ASN A 411 -13.45 -0.89 2.63
CA ASN A 411 -13.78 -0.53 1.26
C ASN A 411 -15.29 -0.29 1.07
N GLU A 412 -16.15 -0.79 1.96
CA GLU A 412 -17.59 -0.50 1.92
C GLU A 412 -17.90 0.91 2.43
N PHE A 413 -17.03 1.45 3.30
CA PHE A 413 -17.21 2.76 3.93
C PHE A 413 -16.34 3.83 3.27
N HIS A 414 -16.76 4.30 2.09
CA HIS A 414 -16.04 5.30 1.29
C HIS A 414 -15.61 6.56 2.07
N SER A 415 -16.50 7.09 2.91
CA SER A 415 -16.25 8.29 3.72
C SER A 415 -15.76 7.95 5.13
N HIS A 416 -14.99 6.87 5.33
CA HIS A 416 -14.55 6.46 6.67
C HIS A 416 -13.77 7.58 7.38
N PRO A 417 -14.10 7.93 8.66
CA PRO A 417 -13.45 9.05 9.36
C PRO A 417 -12.02 8.73 9.83
N PHE A 418 -11.57 7.48 9.71
CA PHE A 418 -10.22 7.03 10.04
C PHE A 418 -9.53 6.40 8.83
N GLN A 419 -8.19 6.39 8.89
CA GLN A 419 -7.35 5.59 7.99
C GLN A 419 -6.62 4.53 8.81
N GLN A 420 -6.29 3.40 8.17
CA GLN A 420 -5.56 2.31 8.77
C GLN A 420 -4.06 2.51 8.51
N MET A 421 -3.29 2.58 9.58
CA MET A 421 -1.83 2.59 9.49
C MET A 421 -1.32 1.22 9.05
N ARG A 422 -0.56 1.18 7.94
CA ARG A 422 0.17 -0.01 7.50
C ARG A 422 1.65 0.31 7.30
N TYR A 423 2.50 -0.63 7.66
CA TYR A 423 3.94 -0.44 7.61
C TYR A 423 4.69 -1.75 7.43
N HIS A 424 5.92 -1.66 6.93
CA HIS A 424 6.82 -2.79 6.77
C HIS A 424 8.28 -2.34 6.95
N PRO A 425 9.17 -3.11 7.62
CA PRO A 425 8.92 -4.43 8.23
C PRO A 425 8.07 -4.34 9.52
N SER A 426 7.49 -5.48 9.95
CA SER A 426 6.72 -5.57 11.19
C SER A 426 7.53 -5.18 12.43
N SER A 427 8.86 -5.29 12.38
CA SER A 427 9.79 -4.85 13.42
C SER A 427 9.85 -3.33 13.62
N LEU A 428 9.16 -2.54 12.79
CA LEU A 428 8.88 -1.11 13.02
C LEU A 428 7.83 -0.87 14.11
N VAL A 429 7.09 -1.88 14.56
CA VAL A 429 6.06 -1.67 15.59
C VAL A 429 6.68 -1.08 16.87
N TYR A 430 6.02 -0.07 17.44
CA TYR A 430 6.46 0.66 18.65
C TYR A 430 7.82 1.38 18.55
N THR A 431 8.30 1.62 17.33
CA THR A 431 9.57 2.33 17.08
C THR A 431 9.35 3.83 16.95
N GLN A 432 10.33 4.64 17.36
CA GLN A 432 10.33 6.07 17.04
C GLN A 432 10.57 6.32 15.54
N TYR A 433 11.08 5.32 14.84
CA TYR A 433 11.15 5.32 13.38
C TYR A 433 9.75 5.29 12.74
N LEU A 434 8.89 4.35 13.15
CA LEU A 434 7.49 4.29 12.68
C LEU A 434 6.74 5.59 13.00
N ALA A 435 6.93 6.12 14.20
CA ALA A 435 6.39 7.42 14.59
C ALA A 435 6.81 8.54 13.63
N THR A 436 8.07 8.54 13.20
CA THR A 436 8.60 9.53 12.24
C THR A 436 7.99 9.32 10.85
N LEU A 437 7.91 8.08 10.37
CA LEU A 437 7.27 7.74 9.09
C LEU A 437 5.80 8.23 9.08
N PHE A 438 5.06 7.90 10.14
CA PHE A 438 3.67 8.35 10.34
C PHE A 438 3.57 9.88 10.27
N HIS A 439 4.36 10.62 11.05
CA HIS A 439 4.21 12.07 11.11
C HIS A 439 4.64 12.80 9.85
N THR A 440 5.67 12.34 9.18
CA THR A 440 6.09 12.97 7.92
C THR A 440 5.06 12.77 6.82
N ASP A 441 4.44 11.58 6.73
CA ASP A 441 3.32 11.33 5.84
C ASP A 441 2.07 12.14 6.24
N TYR A 442 1.77 12.22 7.54
CA TYR A 442 0.63 12.98 8.04
C TYR A 442 0.78 14.49 7.80
N LEU A 443 1.98 15.04 8.00
CA LEU A 443 2.32 16.42 7.64
C LEU A 443 2.09 16.65 6.15
N LEU A 444 2.63 15.78 5.29
CA LEU A 444 2.44 15.86 3.84
C LEU A 444 0.96 15.91 3.47
N LYS A 445 0.13 15.06 4.07
CA LYS A 445 -1.33 15.04 3.87
C LYS A 445 -2.02 16.31 4.34
N MET A 446 -1.62 16.87 5.48
CA MET A 446 -2.17 18.14 5.95
C MET A 446 -1.79 19.31 5.03
N PHE A 447 -0.55 19.33 4.50
CA PHE A 447 -0.14 20.30 3.49
C PHE A 447 -0.93 20.17 2.18
N THR A 448 -1.11 18.95 1.66
CA THR A 448 -1.80 18.74 0.38
C THR A 448 -3.30 19.07 0.48
N THR A 449 -3.96 18.68 1.57
CA THR A 449 -5.40 18.88 1.78
C THR A 449 -5.77 20.27 2.30
N GLY A 450 -4.82 21.00 2.88
CA GLY A 450 -5.09 22.29 3.52
C GLY A 450 -5.82 22.19 4.87
N ALA A 451 -5.93 20.99 5.44
CA ALA A 451 -6.59 20.73 6.72
C ALA A 451 -5.60 20.18 7.76
N GLU A 452 -5.55 20.81 8.93
CA GLU A 452 -4.87 20.30 10.13
C GLU A 452 -5.86 19.52 10.99
N ILE A 453 -5.41 18.40 11.55
CA ILE A 453 -6.18 17.57 12.46
C ILE A 453 -5.59 17.63 13.87
N CYS A 454 -6.45 17.91 14.85
CA CYS A 454 -6.09 17.87 16.26
C CYS A 454 -5.76 16.44 16.71
N ALA A 455 -4.71 16.26 17.52
CA ALA A 455 -4.36 14.94 18.07
C ALA A 455 -5.26 14.48 19.22
N LYS A 456 -6.06 15.38 19.81
CA LYS A 456 -6.97 15.05 20.92
C LYS A 456 -8.39 14.87 20.44
N PRO A 457 -9.17 13.96 21.04
CA PRO A 457 -10.57 13.80 20.71
C PRO A 457 -11.33 15.12 20.93
N PRO A 458 -12.23 15.51 20.00
CA PRO A 458 -12.80 14.70 18.92
C PRO A 458 -12.03 14.74 17.58
N PHE A 459 -10.74 15.06 17.59
CA PHE A 459 -9.89 15.23 16.41
C PHE A 459 -10.47 16.30 15.47
N ASP A 460 -10.72 17.47 16.05
CA ASP A 460 -11.23 18.64 15.33
C ASP A 460 -10.35 18.98 14.12
N ILE A 461 -10.98 19.56 13.10
CA ILE A 461 -10.33 19.93 11.84
C ILE A 461 -10.29 21.45 11.76
N GLN A 462 -9.12 22.01 11.42
CA GLN A 462 -8.99 23.44 11.13
C GLN A 462 -8.23 23.66 9.82
N PRO A 463 -8.48 24.78 9.12
CA PRO A 463 -7.63 25.18 8.00
C PRO A 463 -6.17 25.36 8.43
N ILE A 464 -5.21 24.83 7.67
CA ILE A 464 -3.79 24.88 8.05
C ILE A 464 -3.26 26.31 8.20
N ASN A 465 -3.83 27.27 7.47
CA ASN A 465 -3.47 28.69 7.53
C ASN A 465 -3.76 29.35 8.90
N LYS A 466 -4.64 28.75 9.71
CA LYS A 466 -4.89 29.17 11.10
C LYS A 466 -3.97 28.46 12.11
N GLY A 467 -3.31 27.38 11.69
CA GLY A 467 -2.51 26.52 12.55
C GLY A 467 -1.04 26.45 12.12
N PHE A 468 -0.50 25.24 12.01
CA PHE A 468 0.95 25.03 11.87
C PHE A 468 1.59 25.69 10.65
N PHE A 469 0.81 25.97 9.59
CA PHE A 469 1.32 26.60 8.37
C PHE A 469 1.90 28.00 8.63
N GLN A 470 1.48 28.66 9.70
CA GLN A 470 2.02 29.95 10.14
C GLN A 470 3.50 29.88 10.54
N ARG A 471 4.03 28.68 10.84
CA ARG A 471 5.47 28.47 11.11
C ARG A 471 6.33 28.83 9.90
N LEU A 472 5.80 28.62 8.69
CA LEU A 472 6.55 28.85 7.47
C LEU A 472 6.67 30.34 7.15
N PRO A 473 7.79 30.79 6.55
CA PRO A 473 7.90 32.13 6.02
C PRO A 473 6.94 32.33 4.83
N LYS A 474 6.54 33.58 4.58
CA LYS A 474 5.49 33.91 3.59
C LYS A 474 5.75 33.37 2.18
N TYR A 475 7.00 33.34 1.72
CA TYR A 475 7.31 32.79 0.40
C TYR A 475 7.14 31.27 0.33
N LEU A 476 7.40 30.52 1.41
CA LEU A 476 7.10 29.08 1.47
C LEU A 476 5.60 28.84 1.57
N GLN A 477 4.87 29.68 2.32
CA GLN A 477 3.41 29.61 2.36
C GLN A 477 2.80 29.75 0.96
N GLU A 478 3.31 30.68 0.15
CA GLU A 478 2.84 30.86 -1.24
C GLU A 478 3.16 29.66 -2.14
N LYS A 479 4.38 29.11 -2.02
CA LYS A 479 4.82 27.95 -2.81
C LYS A 479 4.12 26.64 -2.44
N LEU A 480 3.71 26.51 -1.18
CA LEU A 480 3.10 25.31 -0.62
C LEU A 480 1.62 25.53 -0.29
N LYS A 481 0.96 26.46 -0.99
CA LYS A 481 -0.48 26.65 -0.82
C LYS A 481 -1.22 25.33 -1.06
N PRO A 482 -2.30 25.05 -0.33
CA PRO A 482 -3.12 23.87 -0.53
C PRO A 482 -3.54 23.67 -1.99
N ILE A 483 -3.68 22.42 -2.41
CA ILE A 483 -3.96 22.06 -3.82
C ILE A 483 -5.29 22.65 -4.30
N ASN A 484 -6.29 22.73 -3.42
CA ASN A 484 -7.59 23.34 -3.69
C ASN A 484 -7.56 24.88 -3.83
N GLU A 485 -6.44 25.54 -3.52
CA GLU A 485 -6.26 27.00 -3.66
C GLU A 485 -5.54 27.39 -4.96
N TYR A 486 -5.22 26.44 -5.86
CA TYR A 486 -4.65 26.77 -7.16
C TYR A 486 -5.73 27.27 -8.14
N GLU A 487 -5.50 28.40 -8.80
CA GLU A 487 -6.48 29.16 -9.62
C GLU A 487 -6.88 28.51 -10.96
N ARG A 488 -6.83 27.18 -11.09
CA ARG A 488 -7.20 26.49 -12.35
C ARG A 488 -8.45 25.65 -12.14
N ASN A 489 -9.46 25.91 -12.99
CA ASN A 489 -10.73 25.15 -13.15
C ASN A 489 -10.53 23.69 -13.62
N ILE A 490 -9.49 23.00 -13.15
CA ILE A 490 -9.18 21.63 -13.52
C ILE A 490 -9.83 20.74 -12.47
N ALA A 491 -10.85 19.99 -12.91
CA ALA A 491 -11.54 18.90 -12.24
C ALA A 491 -11.31 18.80 -10.71
N PHE A 492 -12.10 19.57 -9.94
CA PHE A 492 -12.23 19.31 -8.50
C PHE A 492 -12.58 17.82 -8.28
N GLY A 493 -11.79 17.11 -7.46
CA GLY A 493 -12.15 15.79 -6.95
C GLY A 493 -11.36 14.59 -7.49
N GLN A 494 -10.24 14.77 -8.19
CA GLN A 494 -9.36 13.63 -8.53
C GLN A 494 -8.47 13.27 -7.33
N ALA A 495 -8.58 12.02 -6.87
CA ALA A 495 -7.78 11.50 -5.77
C ALA A 495 -6.33 11.28 -6.25
N HIS A 496 -5.36 11.76 -5.47
CA HIS A 496 -3.94 11.53 -5.73
C HIS A 496 -3.27 10.93 -4.50
N ARG A 497 -2.38 9.96 -4.74
CA ARG A 497 -1.45 9.45 -3.73
C ARG A 497 -0.24 10.36 -3.69
N PHE A 498 0.17 10.77 -2.49
CA PHE A 498 1.44 11.48 -2.26
C PHE A 498 2.30 10.67 -1.29
N TRP A 499 3.60 10.59 -1.54
CA TRP A 499 4.54 9.93 -0.62
C TRP A 499 5.92 10.59 -0.66
N ILE A 500 6.69 10.39 0.41
CA ILE A 500 8.08 10.81 0.51
C ILE A 500 8.94 9.59 0.23
N GLU A 501 9.92 9.73 -0.64
CA GLU A 501 10.93 8.69 -0.87
C GLU A 501 12.33 9.30 -0.99
N PRO A 502 13.37 8.55 -0.59
CA PRO A 502 14.74 8.94 -0.87
C PRO A 502 15.06 8.79 -2.35
N ASP A 503 15.87 9.72 -2.87
CA ASP A 503 16.56 9.55 -4.13
C ASP A 503 17.79 8.64 -3.91
N LYS A 504 18.93 8.95 -4.53
CA LYS A 504 20.15 8.15 -4.33
C LYS A 504 20.90 8.57 -3.06
N LEU A 505 21.13 7.62 -2.15
CA LEU A 505 22.09 7.78 -1.07
C LEU A 505 23.52 7.60 -1.61
N ASN A 506 24.33 8.65 -1.52
CA ASN A 506 25.74 8.58 -1.86
C ASN A 506 26.54 8.11 -0.64
N TYR A 507 27.50 7.22 -0.85
CA TYR A 507 28.39 6.74 0.21
C TYR A 507 29.80 6.46 -0.34
N GLU A 508 30.79 6.55 0.52
CA GLU A 508 32.19 6.26 0.23
C GLU A 508 32.71 5.18 1.18
N ILE A 509 33.53 4.26 0.66
CA ILE A 509 34.21 3.24 1.45
C ILE A 509 35.70 3.56 1.51
N VAL A 510 36.18 3.93 2.69
CA VAL A 510 37.59 4.19 2.96
C VAL A 510 38.19 2.95 3.63
N GLN A 511 39.00 2.20 2.89
CA GLN A 511 39.77 1.09 3.45
C GLN A 511 41.06 1.62 4.09
N ARG A 512 41.21 1.39 5.41
CA ARG A 512 42.42 1.65 6.17
C ARG A 512 43.13 0.32 6.46
N GLU A 513 44.36 0.38 6.96
CA GLU A 513 45.11 -0.82 7.35
C GLU A 513 44.32 -1.67 8.36
N THR A 514 43.85 -1.04 9.45
CA THR A 514 43.19 -1.72 10.57
C THR A 514 41.66 -1.64 10.57
N SER A 515 41.05 -0.83 9.69
CA SER A 515 39.60 -0.61 9.68
C SER A 515 39.01 -0.39 8.30
N THR A 516 37.70 -0.55 8.20
CA THR A 516 36.90 -0.17 7.02
C THR A 516 35.88 0.87 7.47
N LEU A 517 35.96 2.07 6.91
CA LEU A 517 35.05 3.18 7.20
C LEU A 517 34.06 3.37 6.05
N PHE A 518 32.76 3.36 6.35
CA PHE A 518 31.69 3.71 5.43
C PHE A 518 31.20 5.12 5.79
N LEU A 519 31.45 6.08 4.90
CA LEU A 519 30.95 7.44 5.02
C LEU A 519 29.67 7.57 4.20
N VAL A 520 28.61 8.11 4.79
CA VAL A 520 27.34 8.39 4.12
C VAL A 520 27.22 9.88 3.89
N GLY A 521 26.91 10.27 2.65
CA GLY A 521 26.65 11.64 2.27
C GLY A 521 25.22 12.06 2.59
N ASP A 522 24.85 13.27 2.16
CA ASP A 522 23.47 13.72 2.28
C ASP A 522 22.52 12.92 1.37
N VAL A 523 21.28 12.74 1.83
CA VAL A 523 20.23 12.04 1.09
C VAL A 523 19.17 13.04 0.66
N ARG A 524 18.97 13.21 -0.64
CA ARG A 524 17.86 14.06 -1.12
C ARG A 524 16.55 13.30 -0.97
N LEU A 525 15.59 13.88 -0.26
CA LEU A 525 14.21 13.38 -0.22
C LEU A 525 13.38 14.09 -1.30
N ARG A 526 12.46 13.33 -1.90
CA ARG A 526 11.50 13.87 -2.87
C ARG A 526 10.09 13.47 -2.50
N VAL A 527 9.16 14.37 -2.79
CA VAL A 527 7.73 14.09 -2.76
C VAL A 527 7.32 13.64 -4.15
N ARG A 528 6.75 12.45 -4.22
CA ARG A 528 6.10 11.93 -5.42
C ARG A 528 4.59 12.04 -5.30
N LYS A 529 3.95 12.03 -6.46
CA LYS A 529 2.50 12.04 -6.60
C LYS A 529 2.12 11.02 -7.66
N HIS A 530 0.93 10.46 -7.54
CA HIS A 530 0.36 9.59 -8.55
C HIS A 530 -1.16 9.72 -8.55
N LEU A 531 -1.77 9.75 -9.73
CA LEU A 531 -3.23 9.83 -9.84
C LEU A 531 -3.84 8.48 -9.48
N LEU A 532 -4.90 8.52 -8.67
CA LEU A 532 -5.66 7.34 -8.30
C LEU A 532 -6.96 7.30 -9.10
N ARG A 533 -7.24 6.15 -9.73
CA ARG A 533 -8.54 5.84 -10.32
C ARG A 533 -9.20 4.72 -9.55
N ARG A 534 -10.54 4.74 -9.50
CA ARG A 534 -11.26 3.57 -9.03
C ARG A 534 -11.20 2.50 -10.12
N ASN A 535 -10.67 1.32 -9.78
CA ASN A 535 -10.76 0.16 -10.66
C ASN A 535 -12.21 -0.37 -10.69
N HIS A 536 -12.44 -1.44 -11.46
CA HIS A 536 -13.72 -2.13 -11.54
C HIS A 536 -14.19 -2.72 -10.19
N GLU A 537 -13.26 -2.95 -9.25
CA GLU A 537 -13.55 -3.36 -7.87
C GLU A 537 -13.92 -2.18 -6.96
N GLY A 538 -13.95 -0.95 -7.48
CA GLY A 538 -14.19 0.26 -6.72
C GLY A 538 -13.02 0.68 -5.83
N GLN A 539 -11.89 -0.03 -5.85
CA GLN A 539 -10.69 0.31 -5.09
C GLN A 539 -9.92 1.43 -5.79
N LEU A 540 -9.35 2.35 -5.02
CA LEU A 540 -8.42 3.35 -5.56
C LEU A 540 -7.10 2.67 -5.90
N VAL A 541 -6.78 2.60 -7.19
CA VAL A 541 -5.54 2.06 -7.73
C VAL A 541 -4.79 3.14 -8.49
N ASP A 542 -3.49 2.92 -8.62
CA ASP A 542 -2.58 3.76 -9.38
C ASP A 542 -2.97 3.75 -10.88
N ASP A 543 -3.03 4.93 -11.51
CA ASP A 543 -3.37 5.08 -12.93
C ASP A 543 -2.14 4.78 -13.81
N GLU A 544 -2.20 3.66 -14.54
CA GLU A 544 -1.10 3.24 -15.43
C GLU A 544 -0.87 4.21 -16.61
N ASN A 545 -1.83 5.09 -16.92
CA ASN A 545 -1.76 6.05 -18.03
C ASN A 545 -1.48 7.47 -17.50
N GLU A 546 -0.33 7.71 -16.86
CA GLU A 546 0.10 9.07 -16.52
C GLU A 546 0.33 9.89 -17.80
N ASP A 547 -0.68 10.66 -18.22
CA ASP A 547 -0.63 11.57 -19.36
C ASP A 547 0.34 12.74 -19.12
N GLU A 548 0.93 13.31 -20.19
CA GLU A 548 1.81 14.49 -20.10
C GLU A 548 1.15 15.71 -19.42
N TYR A 549 -0.19 15.79 -19.41
CA TYR A 549 -0.96 16.82 -18.72
C TYR A 549 -0.69 16.85 -17.21
N GLU A 550 -0.39 15.70 -16.60
CA GLU A 550 -0.12 15.59 -15.18
C GLU A 550 1.13 16.33 -14.73
N LYS A 551 2.13 16.50 -15.61
CA LYS A 551 3.38 17.21 -15.25
C LYS A 551 3.14 18.68 -14.89
N SER A 552 2.00 19.24 -15.27
CA SER A 552 1.60 20.64 -15.02
C SER A 552 0.41 20.79 -14.07
N SER A 553 -0.06 19.69 -13.46
CA SER A 553 -1.18 19.72 -12.53
C SER A 553 -0.80 20.44 -11.22
N PRO A 554 -1.79 20.99 -10.48
CA PRO A 554 -1.57 21.54 -9.14
C PRO A 554 -0.84 20.57 -8.20
N GLU A 555 -1.13 19.28 -8.28
CA GLU A 555 -0.50 18.20 -7.51
C GLU A 555 0.99 18.07 -7.86
N SER A 556 1.34 18.08 -9.14
CA SER A 556 2.73 18.04 -9.60
C SER A 556 3.49 19.31 -9.24
N MET A 557 2.84 20.49 -9.31
CA MET A 557 3.42 21.75 -8.87
C MET A 557 3.72 21.73 -7.36
N PHE A 558 2.78 21.25 -6.55
CA PHE A 558 2.97 21.07 -5.12
C PHE A 558 4.10 20.08 -4.81
N ALA A 559 4.09 18.88 -5.42
CA ALA A 559 5.11 17.86 -5.18
C ALA A 559 6.51 18.35 -5.54
N LYS A 560 6.63 19.09 -6.65
CA LYS A 560 7.89 19.74 -7.05
C LYS A 560 8.31 20.81 -6.06
N ALA A 561 7.41 21.71 -5.67
CA ALA A 561 7.72 22.78 -4.72
C ALA A 561 8.14 22.23 -3.36
N PHE A 562 7.45 21.21 -2.85
CA PHE A 562 7.82 20.53 -1.60
C PHE A 562 9.18 19.85 -1.72
N THR A 563 9.47 19.19 -2.84
CA THR A 563 10.77 18.56 -3.10
C THR A 563 11.92 19.57 -3.17
N ASP A 564 11.72 20.68 -3.88
CA ASP A 564 12.75 21.72 -4.06
C ASP A 564 13.05 22.46 -2.75
N HIS A 565 12.09 22.50 -1.83
CA HIS A 565 12.19 23.18 -0.53
C HIS A 565 12.22 22.22 0.67
N TYR A 566 12.43 20.91 0.46
CA TYR A 566 12.27 19.89 1.50
C TYR A 566 13.07 20.19 2.78
N ASP A 567 14.38 20.45 2.64
CA ASP A 567 15.25 20.74 3.78
C ASP A 567 14.92 22.08 4.46
N GLU A 568 14.46 23.05 3.66
CA GLU A 568 14.06 24.37 4.15
C GLU A 568 12.78 24.29 4.99
N ILE A 569 11.80 23.50 4.54
CA ILE A 569 10.59 23.15 5.28
C ILE A 569 10.98 22.38 6.56
N GLY A 570 11.95 21.47 6.45
CA GLY A 570 12.47 20.68 7.55
C GLY A 570 13.06 21.52 8.71
N ASN A 571 13.52 22.75 8.45
CA ASN A 571 13.94 23.67 9.51
C ASN A 571 12.77 24.13 10.41
N TYR A 572 11.54 24.04 9.93
CA TYR A 572 10.31 24.37 10.67
C TYR A 572 9.56 23.12 11.16
N PHE A 573 9.79 21.99 10.50
CA PHE A 573 9.24 20.66 10.79
C PHE A 573 10.38 19.63 10.87
N PRO A 574 11.11 19.58 12.00
CA PRO A 574 12.32 18.76 12.15
C PRO A 574 12.08 17.25 11.97
N GLU A 575 10.83 16.79 12.01
CA GLU A 575 10.41 15.43 11.66
C GLU A 575 10.85 15.04 10.24
N LEU A 576 10.81 15.98 9.29
CA LEU A 576 11.25 15.77 7.90
C LEU A 576 12.77 15.56 7.82
N LEU A 577 13.56 16.36 8.55
CA LEU A 577 15.01 16.20 8.61
C LEU A 577 15.40 14.93 9.36
N ARG A 578 14.66 14.59 10.42
CA ARG A 578 14.85 13.33 11.15
C ARG A 578 14.64 12.11 10.24
N LEU A 579 13.66 12.13 9.33
CA LEU A 579 13.46 11.06 8.37
C LEU A 579 14.72 10.82 7.51
N LYS A 580 15.41 11.89 7.08
CA LYS A 580 16.70 11.78 6.35
C LYS A 580 17.73 11.00 7.17
N GLU A 581 17.88 11.34 8.44
CA GLU A 581 18.89 10.74 9.31
C GLU A 581 18.56 9.29 9.69
N LEU A 582 17.28 8.96 9.90
CA LEU A 582 16.86 7.57 10.13
C LEU A 582 17.09 6.69 8.90
N LEU A 583 16.88 7.20 7.68
CA LEU A 583 17.21 6.48 6.45
C LEU A 583 18.72 6.23 6.31
N LYS A 584 19.57 7.16 6.73
CA LYS A 584 21.02 6.94 6.81
C LYS A 584 21.36 5.86 7.82
N LEU A 585 20.75 5.87 9.02
CA LEU A 585 20.94 4.80 10.02
C LEU A 585 20.55 3.42 9.46
N SER A 586 19.42 3.33 8.75
CA SER A 586 19.00 2.11 8.05
C SER A 586 20.04 1.62 7.04
N ALA A 587 20.63 2.53 6.27
CA ALA A 587 21.71 2.19 5.33
C ALA A 587 22.96 1.70 6.07
N LEU A 588 23.34 2.32 7.20
CA LEU A 588 24.45 1.84 8.02
C LEU A 588 24.17 0.45 8.61
N CYS A 589 22.94 0.17 9.03
CA CYS A 589 22.52 -1.16 9.47
C CYS A 589 22.68 -2.19 8.34
N LYS A 590 22.28 -1.83 7.11
CA LYS A 590 22.48 -2.67 5.92
C LYS A 590 23.96 -2.92 5.63
N PHE A 591 24.82 -1.92 5.73
CA PHE A 591 26.28 -2.09 5.58
C PHE A 591 26.86 -2.99 6.66
N ALA A 592 26.43 -2.83 7.91
CA ALA A 592 26.88 -3.65 9.03
C ALA A 592 26.47 -5.11 8.86
N ARG A 593 25.26 -5.37 8.37
CA ARG A 593 24.81 -6.72 8.04
C ARG A 593 25.57 -7.31 6.86
N ALA A 594 25.79 -6.55 5.79
CA ALA A 594 26.60 -7.03 4.66
C ALA A 594 28.04 -7.35 5.10
N HIS A 595 28.60 -6.56 6.02
CA HIS A 595 29.89 -6.85 6.63
C HIS A 595 29.84 -8.13 7.50
N TYR A 596 28.79 -8.31 8.30
CA TYR A 596 28.55 -9.52 9.08
C TYR A 596 28.45 -10.77 8.18
N GLN A 597 27.73 -10.68 7.07
CA GLN A 597 27.57 -11.78 6.12
C GLN A 597 28.89 -12.20 5.50
N LYS A 598 29.73 -11.23 5.11
CA LYS A 598 31.09 -11.51 4.63
C LYS A 598 31.96 -12.19 5.67
N LEU A 599 31.79 -11.87 6.95
CA LEU A 599 32.45 -12.58 8.05
C LEU A 599 31.83 -13.99 8.28
N SER A 600 30.61 -14.23 7.83
CA SER A 600 29.90 -15.51 7.98
C SER A 600 30.23 -16.56 6.93
N GLU A 601 30.64 -16.13 5.75
CA GLU A 601 31.04 -17.03 4.67
C GLU A 601 32.44 -17.59 4.93
N ALA A 602 32.54 -18.90 5.22
CA ALA A 602 33.83 -19.57 5.33
C ALA A 602 34.46 -19.67 3.92
N PRO A 603 35.68 -19.14 3.71
CA PRO A 603 36.28 -19.07 2.38
C PRO A 603 36.90 -20.42 1.97
N HIS A 604 36.18 -21.54 2.12
CA HIS A 604 36.69 -22.89 1.89
C HIS A 604 37.32 -23.05 0.49
N GLU A 605 36.69 -22.50 -0.55
CA GLU A 605 37.25 -22.53 -1.91
C GLU A 605 38.52 -21.68 -2.03
N SER A 606 38.53 -20.46 -1.50
CA SER A 606 39.71 -19.59 -1.53
C SER A 606 40.88 -20.15 -0.73
N ILE A 607 40.63 -20.80 0.42
CA ILE A 607 41.65 -21.50 1.21
C ILE A 607 42.21 -22.68 0.41
N ARG A 608 41.33 -23.48 -0.22
CA ARG A 608 41.74 -24.61 -1.05
C ARG A 608 42.57 -24.15 -2.24
N ASP A 609 42.16 -23.09 -2.93
CA ASP A 609 42.92 -22.52 -4.06
C ASP A 609 44.27 -21.97 -3.61
N PHE A 610 44.33 -21.32 -2.45
CA PHE A 610 45.59 -20.88 -1.85
C PHE A 610 46.52 -22.05 -1.51
N ILE A 611 46.00 -23.11 -0.90
CA ILE A 611 46.76 -24.34 -0.60
C ILE A 611 47.27 -24.98 -1.90
N ARG A 612 46.42 -25.11 -2.92
CA ARG A 612 46.81 -25.67 -4.23
C ARG A 612 47.85 -24.81 -4.95
N PHE A 613 47.68 -23.49 -4.92
CA PHE A 613 48.65 -22.55 -5.45
C PHE A 613 50.00 -22.71 -4.72
N THR A 614 49.98 -22.74 -3.40
CA THR A 614 51.18 -22.98 -2.57
C THR A 614 51.82 -24.32 -2.92
N ARG A 615 51.04 -25.39 -3.11
CA ARG A 615 51.52 -26.69 -3.57
C ARG A 615 52.20 -26.62 -4.94
N SER A 616 51.62 -25.85 -5.87
CA SER A 616 52.17 -25.70 -7.21
C SER A 616 53.55 -25.03 -7.22
N GLN A 617 53.78 -24.07 -6.30
CA GLN A 617 55.09 -23.44 -6.12
C GLN A 617 56.13 -24.37 -5.49
N LEU A 618 55.68 -25.46 -4.86
CA LEU A 618 56.53 -26.49 -4.24
C LEU A 618 56.88 -27.63 -5.20
N HIS A 619 56.43 -27.65 -6.46
CA HIS A 619 56.75 -28.75 -7.39
C HIS A 619 58.25 -28.88 -7.72
N GLU A 620 59.04 -27.82 -7.50
CA GLU A 620 60.50 -27.85 -7.65
C GLU A 620 61.24 -28.25 -6.36
N TYR A 621 60.50 -28.57 -5.30
CA TYR A 621 61.02 -28.84 -3.98
C TYR A 621 61.43 -30.32 -3.78
N PRO A 622 62.69 -30.62 -3.44
CA PRO A 622 63.10 -31.99 -3.17
C PRO A 622 62.82 -32.41 -1.72
N HIS A 623 61.73 -33.14 -1.51
CA HIS A 623 61.46 -33.77 -0.22
C HIS A 623 62.58 -34.74 0.19
N ALA A 624 62.86 -34.89 1.50
CA ALA A 624 63.84 -35.86 2.01
C ALA A 624 63.38 -37.32 1.93
N ASN A 625 62.87 -37.74 0.77
CA ASN A 625 62.57 -39.14 0.45
C ASN A 625 63.76 -39.84 -0.21
N ASP A 626 63.74 -41.17 -0.20
CA ASP A 626 64.83 -41.99 -0.73
C ASP A 626 65.09 -41.74 -2.22
N PHE A 627 64.05 -41.38 -2.97
CA PHE A 627 64.17 -41.03 -4.39
C PHE A 627 65.00 -39.76 -4.59
N SER A 628 64.70 -38.69 -3.85
CA SER A 628 65.42 -37.43 -3.95
C SER A 628 66.84 -37.58 -3.43
N VAL A 629 67.04 -38.28 -2.30
CA VAL A 629 68.37 -38.61 -1.78
C VAL A 629 69.19 -39.30 -2.86
N GLU A 630 68.62 -40.27 -3.57
CA GLU A 630 69.33 -41.01 -4.60
C GLU A 630 69.53 -40.21 -5.90
N MET A 631 68.59 -39.33 -6.25
CA MET A 631 68.72 -38.40 -7.36
C MET A 631 69.86 -37.40 -7.12
N TYR A 632 69.93 -36.77 -5.95
CA TYR A 632 71.00 -35.85 -5.58
C TYR A 632 72.34 -36.56 -5.44
N TYR A 633 72.34 -37.78 -4.90
CA TYR A 633 73.53 -38.63 -4.84
C TYR A 633 74.09 -38.87 -6.25
N LYS A 634 73.25 -39.33 -7.19
CA LYS A 634 73.64 -39.53 -8.59
C LYS A 634 74.09 -38.24 -9.28
N LYS A 635 73.41 -37.11 -9.01
CA LYS A 635 73.77 -35.80 -9.54
C LYS A 635 75.16 -35.36 -9.06
N LEU A 636 75.43 -35.47 -7.77
CA LEU A 636 76.75 -35.16 -7.19
C LEU A 636 77.84 -36.04 -7.78
N LEU A 637 77.60 -37.33 -7.97
CA LEU A 637 78.56 -38.22 -8.62
C LEU A 637 78.83 -37.82 -10.08
N LEU A 638 77.77 -37.47 -10.82
CA LEU A 638 77.86 -37.03 -12.21
C LEU A 638 78.66 -35.72 -12.33
N GLU A 639 78.37 -34.74 -11.48
CA GLU A 639 79.05 -33.44 -11.43
C GLU A 639 80.54 -33.55 -11.09
N ASN A 640 80.92 -34.60 -10.35
CA ASN A 640 82.30 -34.89 -10.00
C ASN A 640 82.98 -35.90 -10.95
N HIS A 641 82.30 -36.32 -12.03
CA HIS A 641 82.76 -37.35 -12.98
C HIS A 641 83.12 -38.70 -12.33
N ILE A 642 82.45 -39.06 -11.23
CA ILE A 642 82.67 -40.32 -10.50
C ILE A 642 81.61 -41.34 -10.90
N SER A 643 82.03 -42.54 -11.34
CA SER A 643 81.11 -43.65 -11.58
C SER A 643 80.55 -44.17 -10.24
N SER A 644 79.24 -44.42 -10.17
CA SER A 644 78.60 -44.98 -8.96
C SER A 644 79.16 -46.34 -8.54
N PHE A 645 79.78 -47.08 -9.48
CA PHE A 645 80.43 -48.36 -9.20
C PHE A 645 81.80 -48.21 -8.52
N ASN A 646 82.40 -47.01 -8.56
CA ASN A 646 83.72 -46.73 -8.00
C ASN A 646 83.66 -46.16 -6.57
N VAL A 647 82.47 -45.97 -6.02
CA VAL A 647 82.28 -45.44 -4.66
C VAL A 647 82.13 -46.61 -3.68
N PRO A 648 83.02 -46.76 -2.69
CA PRO A 648 82.87 -47.75 -1.64
C PRO A 648 81.50 -47.65 -0.95
N TYR A 649 80.86 -48.78 -0.64
CA TYR A 649 79.52 -48.80 -0.04
C TYR A 649 79.39 -47.93 1.21
N ALA A 650 80.42 -47.91 2.07
CA ALA A 650 80.44 -47.09 3.28
C ALA A 650 80.44 -45.58 2.97
N GLU A 651 81.20 -45.15 1.96
CA GLU A 651 81.24 -43.75 1.51
C GLU A 651 79.94 -43.35 0.80
N ALA A 652 79.39 -44.24 -0.02
CA ALA A 652 78.08 -44.06 -0.66
C ALA A 652 76.97 -43.89 0.37
N ASN A 653 76.95 -44.72 1.42
CA ASN A 653 75.97 -44.62 2.49
C ASN A 653 76.16 -43.36 3.34
N ALA A 654 77.41 -43.00 3.67
CA ALA A 654 77.72 -41.76 4.39
C ALA A 654 77.27 -40.52 3.61
N LEU A 655 77.53 -40.48 2.29
CA LEU A 655 77.12 -39.38 1.42
C LEU A 655 75.58 -39.30 1.31
N ARG A 656 74.88 -40.43 1.15
CA ARG A 656 73.41 -40.46 1.17
C ARG A 656 72.84 -39.98 2.50
N MET A 657 73.44 -40.37 3.63
CA MET A 657 73.04 -39.90 4.95
C MET A 657 73.24 -38.38 5.10
N GLU A 658 74.33 -37.84 4.58
CA GLU A 658 74.59 -36.39 4.59
C GLU A 658 73.61 -35.64 3.68
N ILE A 659 73.34 -36.14 2.47
CA ILE A 659 72.31 -35.58 1.58
C ILE A 659 70.94 -35.63 2.26
N ARG A 660 70.58 -36.75 2.89
CA ARG A 660 69.32 -36.89 3.63
C ARG A 660 69.24 -35.87 4.78
N ARG A 661 70.31 -35.69 5.55
CA ARG A 661 70.38 -34.70 6.63
C ARG A 661 70.19 -33.28 6.10
N GLN A 662 70.80 -32.95 4.97
CA GLN A 662 70.64 -31.64 4.33
C GLN A 662 69.21 -31.43 3.82
N LEU A 663 68.62 -32.40 3.14
CA LEU A 663 67.24 -32.34 2.68
C LEU A 663 66.26 -32.21 3.87
N GLN A 664 66.46 -32.96 4.96
CA GLN A 664 65.65 -32.85 6.17
C GLN A 664 65.75 -31.47 6.83
N ALA A 665 66.93 -30.85 6.82
CA ALA A 665 67.09 -29.49 7.33
C ALA A 665 66.34 -28.46 6.47
N VAL A 666 66.28 -28.67 5.15
CA VAL A 666 65.49 -27.84 4.25
C VAL A 666 63.98 -28.09 4.44
N ASP A 667 63.54 -29.35 4.60
CA ASP A 667 62.14 -29.72 4.90
C ASP A 667 61.68 -28.99 6.14
N GLN A 668 62.47 -29.05 7.21
CA GLN A 668 62.15 -28.41 8.48
C GLN A 668 61.97 -26.89 8.33
N LYS A 669 62.83 -26.25 7.52
CA LYS A 669 62.75 -24.80 7.25
C LYS A 669 61.52 -24.44 6.42
N ILE A 670 61.17 -25.23 5.41
CA ILE A 670 59.97 -24.98 4.59
C ILE A 670 58.70 -25.23 5.40
N ILE A 671 58.65 -26.30 6.20
CA ILE A 671 57.54 -26.56 7.11
C ILE A 671 57.35 -25.37 8.04
N GLU A 672 58.41 -24.79 8.61
CA GLU A 672 58.32 -23.61 9.47
C GLU A 672 57.80 -22.38 8.72
N GLN A 673 58.32 -22.11 7.51
CA GLN A 673 57.87 -21.00 6.69
C GLN A 673 56.40 -21.13 6.29
N LEU A 674 55.97 -22.32 5.86
CA LEU A 674 54.58 -22.60 5.51
C LEU A 674 53.68 -22.56 6.73
N THR A 675 54.13 -23.08 7.87
CA THR A 675 53.41 -22.97 9.15
C THR A 675 53.17 -21.51 9.49
N ASP A 676 54.19 -20.66 9.37
CA ASP A 676 54.06 -19.22 9.61
C ASP A 676 53.09 -18.56 8.64
N VAL A 677 53.18 -18.87 7.34
CA VAL A 677 52.27 -18.36 6.31
C VAL A 677 50.82 -18.80 6.58
N PHE A 678 50.58 -20.08 6.85
CA PHE A 678 49.24 -20.60 7.13
C PHE A 678 48.70 -20.12 8.49
N CYS A 679 49.53 -20.00 9.52
CA CYS A 679 49.12 -19.39 10.79
C CYS A 679 48.75 -17.91 10.62
N GLN A 680 49.51 -17.16 9.81
CA GLN A 680 49.21 -15.77 9.49
C GLN A 680 47.90 -15.65 8.71
N GLN A 681 47.67 -16.54 7.73
CA GLN A 681 46.44 -16.57 6.93
C GLN A 681 45.22 -17.03 7.74
N ALA A 682 45.40 -17.93 8.69
CA ALA A 682 44.35 -18.44 9.57
C ALA A 682 44.12 -17.58 10.82
N HIS A 683 44.89 -16.52 11.02
CA HIS A 683 44.89 -15.68 12.23
C HIS A 683 45.01 -16.48 13.54
N THR A 684 45.78 -17.58 13.56
CA THR A 684 45.90 -18.47 14.71
C THR A 684 47.31 -18.48 15.32
N SER A 685 47.38 -18.56 16.66
CA SER A 685 48.62 -18.79 17.40
C SER A 685 48.93 -20.28 17.61
N ALA A 686 48.07 -21.19 17.12
CA ALA A 686 48.22 -22.64 17.28
C ALA A 686 49.29 -23.25 16.34
N LYS A 687 50.51 -22.73 16.39
CA LYS A 687 51.64 -23.15 15.53
C LYS A 687 51.93 -24.64 15.57
N ILE A 688 51.75 -25.29 16.73
CA ILE A 688 52.06 -26.73 16.89
C ILE A 688 51.10 -27.58 16.04
N ASN A 689 49.80 -27.33 16.13
CA ASN A 689 48.79 -28.08 15.37
C ASN A 689 48.90 -27.80 13.87
N MET A 690 49.18 -26.54 13.49
CA MET A 690 49.38 -26.17 12.08
C MET A 690 50.61 -26.86 11.50
N LYS A 691 51.71 -26.92 12.25
CA LYS A 691 52.97 -27.57 11.83
C LYS A 691 52.77 -29.05 11.51
N GLU A 692 52.01 -29.77 12.32
CA GLU A 692 51.69 -31.19 12.10
C GLU A 692 50.86 -31.38 10.82
N LEU A 693 49.84 -30.54 10.61
CA LEU A 693 48.99 -30.59 9.41
C LEU A 693 49.76 -30.24 8.13
N VAL A 694 50.65 -29.24 8.18
CA VAL A 694 51.53 -28.87 7.06
C VAL A 694 52.47 -30.02 6.72
N ASN A 695 53.04 -30.68 7.74
CA ASN A 695 53.91 -31.84 7.52
C ASN A 695 53.17 -32.98 6.81
N ASN A 696 51.98 -33.36 7.31
CA ASN A 696 51.17 -34.42 6.70
C ASN A 696 50.72 -34.06 5.27
N TRP A 697 50.38 -32.79 5.03
CA TRP A 697 50.02 -32.29 3.71
C TRP A 697 51.17 -32.39 2.69
N LEU A 698 52.40 -32.08 3.12
CA LEU A 698 53.60 -32.20 2.28
C LEU A 698 53.96 -33.66 1.95
N ASP A 699 53.69 -34.60 2.85
CA ASP A 699 53.92 -36.04 2.64
C ASP A 699 52.97 -36.68 1.61
N GLY A 700 52.00 -35.93 1.09
CA GLY A 700 51.34 -36.23 -0.18
C GLY A 700 50.00 -36.95 -0.12
N SER A 701 49.39 -37.11 1.06
CA SER A 701 48.07 -37.72 1.19
C SER A 701 46.95 -36.74 0.79
N ILE A 702 46.01 -37.17 -0.06
CA ILE A 702 44.85 -36.37 -0.49
C ILE A 702 43.91 -36.07 0.70
N PHE A 703 43.87 -36.97 1.69
CA PHE A 703 43.06 -36.78 2.90
C PHE A 703 43.57 -35.61 3.77
N ASP A 704 44.85 -35.24 3.65
CA ASP A 704 45.46 -34.18 4.46
C ASP A 704 45.28 -32.77 3.89
N GLU A 705 45.02 -32.60 2.58
CA GLU A 705 44.62 -31.30 2.01
C GLU A 705 43.28 -30.85 2.60
N MET A 706 42.30 -31.74 2.67
CA MET A 706 41.00 -31.43 3.27
C MET A 706 41.10 -31.20 4.77
N ALA A 707 41.97 -31.94 5.48
CA ALA A 707 42.23 -31.70 6.90
C ALA A 707 42.82 -30.31 7.15
N LEU A 708 43.80 -29.89 6.34
CA LEU A 708 44.41 -28.56 6.41
C LEU A 708 43.41 -27.45 6.05
N VAL A 709 42.62 -27.62 4.97
CA VAL A 709 41.53 -26.70 4.60
C VAL A 709 40.54 -26.55 5.75
N ASN A 710 40.07 -27.67 6.33
CA ASN A 710 39.09 -27.65 7.41
C ASN A 710 39.64 -27.01 8.68
N PHE A 711 40.91 -27.24 9.01
CA PHE A 711 41.55 -26.62 10.16
C PHE A 711 41.68 -25.10 9.98
N ILE A 712 42.21 -24.63 8.84
CA ILE A 712 42.33 -23.20 8.52
C ILE A 712 40.95 -22.54 8.50
N ALA A 713 39.95 -23.18 7.89
CA ALA A 713 38.59 -22.67 7.86
C ALA A 713 37.98 -22.56 9.27
N LYS A 714 38.21 -23.56 10.13
CA LYS A 714 37.73 -23.54 11.53
C LYS A 714 38.39 -22.44 12.36
N GLU A 715 39.69 -22.21 12.19
CA GLU A 715 40.39 -21.13 12.90
C GLU A 715 39.93 -19.74 12.40
N ILE A 716 39.74 -19.58 11.09
CA ILE A 716 39.13 -18.37 10.51
C ILE A 716 37.71 -18.17 11.04
N GLU A 717 36.92 -19.24 11.13
CA GLU A 717 35.57 -19.19 11.69
C GLU A 717 35.57 -18.80 13.16
N HIS A 718 36.53 -19.31 13.96
CA HIS A 718 36.69 -18.92 15.36
C HIS A 718 37.07 -17.44 15.50
N PHE A 719 38.02 -16.97 14.70
CA PHE A 719 38.41 -15.56 14.64
C PHE A 719 37.24 -14.67 14.21
N HIS A 720 36.53 -15.05 13.15
CA HIS A 720 35.33 -14.35 12.71
C HIS A 720 34.23 -14.38 13.77
N CYS A 721 34.08 -15.45 14.56
CA CYS A 721 33.13 -15.53 15.67
C CYS A 721 33.43 -14.47 16.74
N GLU A 722 34.70 -14.29 17.12
CA GLU A 722 35.10 -13.23 18.05
C GLU A 722 34.82 -11.82 17.48
N ILE A 723 35.03 -11.61 16.18
CA ILE A 723 34.71 -10.36 15.46
C ILE A 723 33.19 -10.14 15.34
N ARG A 724 32.39 -11.22 15.24
CA ARG A 724 30.93 -11.16 15.13
C ARG A 724 30.26 -10.77 16.45
N LYS A 725 30.80 -11.18 17.60
CA LYS A 725 30.21 -10.89 18.93
C LYS A 725 29.83 -9.41 19.14
N PRO A 726 30.67 -8.41 18.81
CA PRO A 726 30.27 -7.00 18.84
C PRO A 726 29.04 -6.66 17.99
N LEU A 727 28.92 -7.22 16.79
CA LEU A 727 27.78 -7.01 15.88
C LEU A 727 26.52 -7.69 16.40
N GLU A 728 26.65 -8.90 16.94
CA GLU A 728 25.54 -9.61 17.60
C GLU A 728 25.04 -8.85 18.84
N LYS A 729 25.94 -8.20 19.59
CA LYS A 729 25.59 -7.31 20.71
C LYS A 729 24.84 -6.05 20.26
N LEU A 730 25.07 -5.58 19.04
CA LEU A 730 24.27 -4.53 18.40
C LEU A 730 22.92 -5.05 17.87
N GLY A 731 22.69 -6.36 17.93
CA GLY A 731 21.46 -7.04 17.47
C GLY A 731 21.45 -7.42 16.00
N ILE A 732 22.59 -7.27 15.30
CA ILE A 732 22.76 -7.76 13.94
C ILE A 732 22.87 -9.28 13.99
N ARG A 733 21.98 -9.98 13.30
CA ARG A 733 21.96 -11.45 13.19
C ARG A 733 21.71 -11.85 11.74
N LEU A 734 22.15 -13.04 11.34
CA LEU A 734 21.71 -13.64 10.08
C LEU A 734 20.22 -13.95 10.20
N ARG A 735 19.42 -13.54 9.21
CA ARG A 735 18.04 -14.02 9.10
C ARG A 735 18.07 -15.51 8.81
N ASN A 736 17.31 -16.30 9.58
CA ASN A 736 17.00 -17.66 9.18
C ASN A 736 15.95 -17.56 8.06
N ASN A 737 16.20 -18.19 6.91
CA ASN A 737 15.28 -18.15 5.75
C ASN A 737 13.86 -18.65 6.06
N ASN A 738 13.65 -19.35 7.19
CA ASN A 738 12.34 -19.83 7.62
C ASN A 738 11.43 -18.73 8.20
N ASP A 739 11.99 -17.63 8.72
CA ASP A 739 11.19 -16.58 9.37
C ASP A 739 10.40 -15.73 8.35
N GLU A 740 10.88 -15.64 7.11
CA GLU A 740 10.22 -14.88 6.03
C GLU A 740 9.05 -15.66 5.39
N GLN A 741 9.11 -17.00 5.33
CA GLN A 741 8.05 -17.79 4.71
C GLN A 741 6.77 -17.88 5.54
N GLN A 742 6.86 -17.72 6.87
CA GLN A 742 5.66 -17.70 7.73
C GLN A 742 4.97 -16.34 7.77
N THR A 743 5.67 -15.23 7.50
CA THR A 743 5.08 -13.88 7.50
C THR A 743 4.64 -13.40 6.12
N LEU A 744 5.29 -13.85 5.04
CA LEU A 744 4.90 -13.48 3.67
C LEU A 744 3.61 -14.16 3.17
N VAL A 745 3.21 -15.28 3.78
CA VAL A 745 2.06 -16.08 3.31
C VAL A 745 0.72 -15.64 3.93
N GLU A 746 0.72 -14.92 5.05
CA GLU A 746 -0.54 -14.57 5.75
C GLU A 746 -0.97 -13.09 5.63
N GLU A 747 -0.11 -12.14 5.25
CA GLU A 747 -0.47 -10.70 5.38
C GLU A 747 -0.09 -9.73 4.23
N MET A 748 0.21 -10.19 3.00
CA MET A 748 0.33 -9.26 1.86
C MET A 748 -0.24 -9.80 0.54
N PRO A 749 -1.43 -9.36 0.12
CA PRO A 749 -1.81 -9.43 -1.28
C PRO A 749 -0.99 -8.40 -2.07
N SER A 750 -0.07 -8.91 -2.90
CA SER A 750 0.33 -8.34 -4.19
C SER A 750 0.49 -6.81 -4.30
N LEU A 751 1.57 -6.24 -3.77
CA LEU A 751 1.96 -4.84 -4.05
C LEU A 751 3.42 -4.68 -4.49
N ILE A 752 4.10 -5.77 -4.84
CA ILE A 752 5.39 -5.72 -5.53
C ILE A 752 5.34 -6.72 -6.69
N ILE A 753 4.93 -6.19 -7.84
CA ILE A 753 5.22 -6.53 -9.24
C ILE A 753 3.99 -6.06 -10.04
N ASN A 754 3.99 -4.78 -10.40
CA ASN A 754 3.73 -4.24 -11.74
C ASN A 754 4.19 -2.78 -11.76
#